data_AF-A0A6A5TN03-F1
#
_entry.id   AF-A0A6A5TN03-F1
#
_cell.length_a   1.000
_cell.length_b   1.000
_cell.length_c   1.000
_cell.angle_alpha   90.00
_cell.angle_beta   90.00
_cell.angle_gamma   90.00
#
_symmetry.space_group_name_H-M   'P 1'
#
loop_
_entity.id
_entity.type
_entity.pdbx_description
1 polymer ?
#
loop_
_entity_poly.entity_id
_entity_poly.type
_entity_poly.pdbx_seq_one_letter_code
_entity_poly.pdbx_strand_id
1 'polypeptide(L)'
;MRPRPDSTQAPIPVQEEYEYTLHPDAPPAYELEASKSIPQPGLSGATPDGRIDIDLNSRLTKTLIKFVPEEKKDPTPQPSRRFTVVPSWSIPLNIVIQVVGSRGDVQPFVALGQELRKYGHRVRLATHNVFESFVLESNLEFYPIGGDPKDLMAYMVKNPGLIPSMKSLREGDIQRKRDMMAEILNGCWKSCIEPDMRSQPFVCDAIIANPPSFAHIHCAQALGVPLHMMFTMPWSSTRAFPHPLANFVRSDIKNQALINYASYGIVEFLTWQGLGDIINKFRSSIDLEAVPHSVGPVLTEALKVPFTYCWSPALVPKPPDWPSHIDVCGFFFRDAPRYDPSLEIDQFLQDGPPPVYIGFGSIVIADPAKMTSMILEAVRNLGVRAIISRGWSNLGDGLPSKSKDVLFIGDCPHEWLFQHVAVVVHHGGAGTAACGLRNACPTVIIPFFGDQPFWGNMVAAAGAGPRPIHHKLLTSQNLTDAIAFCLMPDARQAAQTISSRMASERGIEAAVQSFHANLPLETMQCAILRNALAAWTYKKTNIQLSKLAAQLLIENGIIMPSDLTNHETEPIKIVNNRWDPVTSTGSACVSIINNMGTSTKTALVDPFIELKRSDSEGAPGIVSAGRMASTSAKGFGKFFVSFYKGVIVDMPLATTEGLRNMPKLYGEEVKNHGEVTGVVSGFQVAGKNFAHGMVDGLTDPFKQTYEQGKKEGASGYAKGFGKGMAGLVSKTSSALVGMVAYPGDGICKSIRYAALRATRKDIRTRKLIEGEYLARKSEGDVDVRAVIQAFERLTMGEGRETA
;
A
#
# COMPACT_ATOMS: atom_id res chain seq x y z
N MET A 1 16.69 -26.11 46.29
CA MET A 1 16.04 -24.84 46.67
C MET A 1 17.03 -23.71 46.41
N ARG A 2 16.78 -22.86 45.42
CA ARG A 2 17.47 -21.58 45.19
C ARG A 2 16.41 -20.47 45.39
N PRO A 3 16.77 -19.32 45.98
CA PRO A 3 15.79 -18.30 46.37
C PRO A 3 15.25 -17.56 45.14
N ARG A 4 13.98 -17.14 45.20
CA ARG A 4 13.32 -16.28 44.21
C ARG A 4 13.88 -14.85 44.30
N PRO A 5 14.14 -14.15 43.18
CA PRO A 5 14.42 -12.72 43.22
C PRO A 5 13.14 -11.91 43.45
N ASP A 6 13.33 -10.82 44.19
CA ASP A 6 12.36 -9.82 44.67
C ASP A 6 11.66 -9.06 43.53
N SER A 7 10.37 -8.78 43.68
CA SER A 7 9.46 -8.32 42.61
C SER A 7 9.12 -6.83 42.67
N THR A 8 10.03 -5.96 43.16
CA THR A 8 9.73 -4.54 43.42
C THR A 8 10.65 -3.53 42.73
N GLN A 9 11.48 -3.94 41.76
CA GLN A 9 12.22 -3.00 40.92
C GLN A 9 11.67 -2.99 39.50
N ALA A 10 11.07 -1.86 39.11
CA ALA A 10 10.76 -1.59 37.71
C ALA A 10 12.07 -1.64 36.90
N PRO A 11 12.12 -2.36 35.76
CA PRO A 11 13.34 -2.43 34.97
C PRO A 11 13.66 -1.05 34.39
N ILE A 12 14.84 -0.53 34.72
CA ILE A 12 15.48 0.57 34.00
C ILE A 12 15.75 0.04 32.57
N PRO A 13 15.39 0.78 31.50
CA PRO A 13 15.65 0.32 30.14
C PRO A 13 17.15 0.23 29.92
N VAL A 14 17.67 -0.97 29.75
CA VAL A 14 19.04 -1.18 29.29
C VAL A 14 19.05 -0.79 27.81
N GLN A 15 19.75 0.30 27.48
CA GLN A 15 20.13 0.61 26.11
C GLN A 15 21.14 -0.46 25.66
N GLU A 16 20.68 -1.54 25.05
CA GLU A 16 21.55 -2.39 24.24
C GLU A 16 21.74 -1.70 22.88
N GLU A 17 22.96 -1.24 22.60
CA GLU A 17 23.39 -0.88 21.25
C GLU A 17 23.37 -2.17 20.41
N TYR A 18 22.29 -2.39 19.67
CA TYR A 18 22.23 -3.48 18.69
C TYR A 18 23.08 -3.11 17.48
N GLU A 19 24.28 -3.70 17.39
CA GLU A 19 25.16 -3.60 16.23
C GLU A 19 24.56 -4.39 15.06
N TYR A 20 23.77 -3.73 14.21
CA TYR A 20 23.25 -4.31 12.97
C TYR A 20 24.34 -4.26 11.90
N THR A 21 25.04 -5.38 11.68
CA THR A 21 25.96 -5.51 10.55
C THR A 21 25.16 -5.50 9.24
N LEU A 22 25.31 -4.42 8.46
CA LEU A 22 24.87 -4.36 7.07
C LEU A 22 25.67 -5.39 6.26
N HIS A 23 25.13 -6.59 6.07
CA HIS A 23 25.66 -7.51 5.08
C HIS A 23 25.30 -6.99 3.68
N PRO A 24 26.27 -6.72 2.79
CA PRO A 24 26.04 -6.24 1.42
C PRO A 24 25.55 -7.37 0.50
N ASP A 25 24.67 -8.24 0.99
CA ASP A 25 24.13 -9.35 0.23
C ASP A 25 23.07 -8.82 -0.74
N ALA A 26 23.32 -8.94 -2.05
CA ALA A 26 22.33 -8.64 -3.08
C ALA A 26 21.20 -9.68 -3.06
N PRO A 27 19.95 -9.31 -3.44
CA PRO A 27 18.87 -10.28 -3.54
C PRO A 27 19.23 -11.42 -4.50
N PRO A 28 18.77 -12.68 -4.25
CA PRO A 28 19.09 -13.81 -5.10
C PRO A 28 18.73 -13.54 -6.56
N ALA A 29 19.59 -13.94 -7.48
CA ALA A 29 19.34 -13.78 -8.91
C ALA A 29 18.07 -14.54 -9.31
N TYR A 30 17.08 -13.82 -9.83
CA TYR A 30 15.82 -14.40 -10.29
C TYR A 30 15.89 -14.68 -11.79
N GLU A 31 15.84 -15.97 -12.17
CA GLU A 31 15.66 -16.38 -13.57
C GLU A 31 14.17 -16.54 -13.89
N LEU A 32 13.73 -15.87 -14.95
CA LEU A 32 12.33 -15.82 -15.34
C LEU A 32 12.02 -16.94 -16.35
N GLU A 33 11.32 -17.99 -15.93
CA GLU A 33 10.86 -19.03 -16.87
C GLU A 33 9.57 -18.60 -17.59
N ALA A 34 9.60 -18.62 -18.92
CA ALA A 34 8.45 -18.35 -19.76
C ALA A 34 7.41 -19.49 -19.67
N SER A 35 6.15 -19.16 -19.37
CA SER A 35 5.08 -20.16 -19.35
C SER A 35 4.88 -20.76 -20.76
N LYS A 36 4.72 -22.09 -20.86
CA LYS A 36 4.42 -22.80 -22.13
C LYS A 36 2.95 -22.70 -22.57
N SER A 37 2.07 -22.06 -21.79
CA SER A 37 0.68 -21.81 -22.18
C SER A 37 0.64 -20.68 -23.21
N ILE A 38 -0.05 -20.91 -24.33
CA ILE A 38 -0.28 -19.94 -25.39
C ILE A 38 -1.70 -19.38 -25.20
N PRO A 39 -1.89 -18.15 -24.69
CA PRO A 39 -3.12 -17.40 -24.89
C PRO A 39 -3.16 -16.86 -26.33
N GLN A 40 -4.36 -16.62 -26.86
CA GLN A 40 -4.50 -16.02 -28.18
C GLN A 40 -3.78 -14.67 -28.28
N PRO A 41 -3.13 -14.36 -29.43
CA PRO A 41 -2.36 -13.13 -29.59
C PRO A 41 -3.25 -11.90 -29.44
N GLY A 42 -2.84 -10.96 -28.57
CA GLY A 42 -3.44 -9.63 -28.44
C GLY A 42 -4.15 -9.32 -27.12
N LEU A 43 -4.16 -10.22 -26.13
CA LEU A 43 -4.83 -10.01 -24.85
C LEU A 43 -3.87 -10.25 -23.67
N SER A 44 -3.45 -9.17 -23.01
CA SER A 44 -2.98 -9.23 -21.61
C SER A 44 -4.17 -9.61 -20.74
N GLY A 45 -4.20 -10.86 -20.26
CA GLY A 45 -5.28 -11.43 -19.46
C GLY A 45 -4.71 -12.26 -18.31
N ALA A 46 -5.46 -12.42 -17.24
CA ALA A 46 -4.98 -13.14 -16.07
C ALA A 46 -5.22 -14.66 -16.18
N THR A 47 -4.25 -15.44 -15.68
CA THR A 47 -4.10 -16.88 -15.87
C THR A 47 -4.81 -17.71 -14.81
N PRO A 48 -5.07 -19.02 -15.06
CA PRO A 48 -5.66 -19.96 -14.11
C PRO A 48 -4.99 -20.11 -12.72
N ASP A 49 -3.92 -19.39 -12.44
CA ASP A 49 -3.13 -19.36 -11.20
C ASP A 49 -3.22 -17.99 -10.47
N GLY A 50 -4.18 -17.12 -10.81
CA GLY A 50 -4.35 -15.84 -10.12
C GLY A 50 -3.31 -14.77 -10.46
N ARG A 51 -2.41 -15.04 -11.42
CA ARG A 51 -1.39 -14.11 -11.91
C ARG A 51 -1.84 -13.45 -13.23
N ILE A 52 -1.15 -12.40 -13.64
CA ILE A 52 -1.45 -11.59 -14.83
C ILE A 52 -0.45 -11.94 -15.93
N ASP A 53 -0.90 -12.40 -17.09
CA ASP A 53 -0.03 -12.52 -18.26
C ASP A 53 0.28 -11.13 -18.83
N ILE A 54 1.56 -10.77 -18.75
CA ILE A 54 2.13 -9.58 -19.34
C ILE A 54 2.75 -9.98 -20.69
N ASP A 55 2.06 -9.61 -21.77
CA ASP A 55 2.63 -9.63 -23.11
C ASP A 55 3.59 -8.43 -23.27
N LEU A 56 4.87 -8.72 -23.34
CA LEU A 56 5.95 -7.75 -23.54
C LEU A 56 5.87 -7.02 -24.89
N ASN A 57 5.22 -7.63 -25.88
CA ASN A 57 5.03 -7.02 -27.19
C ASN A 57 3.82 -6.09 -27.28
N SER A 58 2.95 -6.10 -26.27
CA SER A 58 1.74 -5.28 -26.25
C SER A 58 2.07 -3.77 -26.27
N ARG A 59 1.16 -2.97 -26.85
CA ARG A 59 1.28 -1.51 -26.87
C ARG A 59 1.35 -0.93 -25.45
N LEU A 60 0.60 -1.51 -24.52
CA LEU A 60 0.55 -1.09 -23.12
C LEU A 60 1.92 -1.28 -22.45
N THR A 61 2.48 -2.49 -22.53
CA THR A 61 3.80 -2.80 -21.95
C THR A 61 4.90 -1.93 -22.55
N LYS A 62 4.94 -1.80 -23.89
CA LYS A 62 5.91 -0.92 -24.58
C LYS A 62 5.78 0.54 -24.19
N THR A 63 4.59 0.98 -23.80
CA THR A 63 4.35 2.36 -23.34
C THR A 63 4.81 2.53 -21.90
N LEU A 64 4.41 1.63 -21.00
CA LEU A 64 4.77 1.69 -19.58
C LEU A 64 6.28 1.53 -19.34
N ILE A 65 6.96 0.69 -20.13
CA ILE A 65 8.42 0.55 -20.06
C ILE A 65 9.16 1.88 -20.27
N LYS A 66 8.64 2.77 -21.12
CA LYS A 66 9.25 4.09 -21.38
C LYS A 66 9.20 5.02 -20.17
N PHE A 67 8.32 4.74 -19.21
CA PHE A 67 8.18 5.52 -17.98
C PHE A 67 8.96 4.95 -16.81
N VAL A 68 9.61 3.79 -16.98
CA VAL A 68 10.51 3.27 -15.96
C VAL A 68 11.68 4.25 -15.80
N PRO A 69 11.95 4.76 -14.58
CA PRO A 69 13.06 5.67 -14.34
C PRO A 69 14.39 5.05 -14.78
N GLU A 70 15.27 5.87 -15.37
CA GLU A 70 16.63 5.42 -15.71
C GLU A 70 17.34 4.90 -14.46
N GLU A 71 18.13 3.84 -14.65
CA GLU A 71 18.95 3.27 -13.59
C GLU A 71 20.03 4.27 -13.19
N LYS A 72 20.12 4.59 -11.89
CA LYS A 72 21.22 5.40 -11.38
C LYS A 72 22.51 4.59 -11.54
N LYS A 73 23.55 5.19 -12.12
CA LYS A 73 24.84 4.52 -12.39
C LYS A 73 25.58 4.01 -11.14
N ASP A 74 25.13 4.37 -9.94
CA ASP A 74 25.61 3.85 -8.67
C ASP A 74 24.55 4.14 -7.57
N PRO A 75 23.58 3.25 -7.32
CA PRO A 75 22.64 3.45 -6.23
C PRO A 75 23.35 3.12 -4.92
N THR A 76 23.98 4.11 -4.26
CA THR A 76 24.37 3.94 -2.86
C THR A 76 23.14 3.50 -2.07
N PRO A 77 23.15 2.28 -1.48
CA PRO A 77 22.00 1.78 -0.72
C PRO A 77 21.67 2.80 0.37
N GLN A 78 20.41 3.24 0.43
CA GLN A 78 20.00 4.13 1.51
C GLN A 78 19.74 3.29 2.76
N PRO A 79 20.40 3.63 3.89
CA PRO A 79 20.13 2.95 5.14
C PRO A 79 18.65 3.13 5.51
N SER A 80 18.09 2.10 6.12
CA SER A 80 16.72 2.15 6.64
C SER A 80 16.57 3.31 7.62
N ARG A 81 15.42 4.02 7.54
CA ARG A 81 15.04 4.98 8.57
C ARG A 81 14.91 4.34 9.95
N ARG A 82 14.64 3.04 10.05
CA ARG A 82 14.54 2.33 11.34
C ARG A 82 15.84 2.37 12.17
N PHE A 83 16.98 2.63 11.53
CA PHE A 83 18.27 2.77 12.21
C PHE A 83 18.56 4.21 12.67
N THR A 84 17.67 5.17 12.41
CA THR A 84 17.78 6.48 13.05
C THR A 84 17.40 6.33 14.52
N VAL A 85 18.09 7.07 15.39
CA VAL A 85 17.78 7.09 16.82
C VAL A 85 16.43 7.78 16.99
N VAL A 86 15.35 7.00 17.07
CA VAL A 86 14.08 7.47 17.58
C VAL A 86 14.16 7.25 19.10
N PRO A 87 14.13 8.32 19.92
CA PRO A 87 13.97 8.17 21.36
C PRO A 87 12.77 7.26 21.64
N SER A 88 12.83 6.47 22.71
CA SER A 88 11.74 5.59 23.15
C SER A 88 10.37 6.25 22.90
N TRP A 89 9.56 5.66 22.02
CA TRP A 89 8.28 6.26 21.62
C TRP A 89 7.34 6.38 22.84
N SER A 90 6.83 7.59 23.08
CA SER A 90 6.09 7.90 24.32
C SER A 90 4.68 8.47 24.11
N ILE A 91 4.22 8.64 22.87
CA ILE A 91 2.91 9.23 22.55
C ILE A 91 1.92 8.10 22.22
N PRO A 92 0.95 7.78 23.09
CA PRO A 92 -0.07 6.79 22.78
C PRO A 92 -0.87 7.19 21.54
N LEU A 93 -1.14 6.23 20.65
CA LEU A 93 -1.92 6.43 19.42
C LEU A 93 -3.06 5.42 19.36
N ASN A 94 -4.19 5.83 18.81
CA ASN A 94 -5.22 4.93 18.30
C ASN A 94 -4.80 4.44 16.91
N ILE A 95 -4.35 3.19 16.80
CA ILE A 95 -3.88 2.61 15.54
C ILE A 95 -4.96 1.69 14.99
N VAL A 96 -5.36 1.90 13.73
CA VAL A 96 -6.16 0.92 12.98
C VAL A 96 -5.25 0.13 12.07
N ILE A 97 -5.32 -1.19 12.18
CA ILE A 97 -4.65 -2.12 11.29
C ILE A 97 -5.68 -2.71 10.33
N GLN A 98 -5.67 -2.30 9.06
CA GLN A 98 -6.60 -2.74 8.02
C GLN A 98 -6.00 -3.92 7.24
N VAL A 99 -6.59 -5.11 7.37
CA VAL A 99 -6.09 -6.32 6.70
C VAL A 99 -7.21 -7.03 5.97
N VAL A 100 -7.06 -7.15 4.65
CA VAL A 100 -7.91 -7.98 3.79
C VAL A 100 -7.11 -9.20 3.34
N GLY A 101 -7.63 -10.40 3.57
CA GLY A 101 -6.94 -11.62 3.20
C GLY A 101 -7.33 -12.83 4.03
N SER A 102 -6.53 -13.88 3.90
CA SER A 102 -6.67 -15.15 4.62
C SER A 102 -6.10 -15.07 6.04
N ARG A 103 -6.14 -16.20 6.77
CA ARG A 103 -5.47 -16.31 8.07
C ARG A 103 -3.96 -16.01 7.98
N GLY A 104 -3.32 -16.38 6.86
CA GLY A 104 -1.90 -16.10 6.62
C GLY A 104 -1.59 -14.60 6.52
N ASP A 105 -2.58 -13.81 6.09
CA ASP A 105 -2.47 -12.35 6.05
C ASP A 105 -2.78 -11.72 7.41
N VAL A 106 -3.78 -12.22 8.15
CA VAL A 106 -4.21 -11.62 9.42
C VAL A 106 -3.29 -11.96 10.59
N GLN A 107 -2.78 -13.18 10.67
CA GLN A 107 -1.98 -13.67 11.81
C GLN A 107 -0.71 -12.83 12.09
N PRO A 108 0.09 -12.41 11.09
CA PRO A 108 1.21 -11.49 11.30
C PRO A 108 0.80 -10.20 12.01
N PHE A 109 -0.33 -9.61 11.63
CA PHE A 109 -0.77 -8.32 12.17
C PHE A 109 -1.37 -8.41 13.57
N VAL A 110 -1.84 -9.59 13.98
CA VAL A 110 -2.18 -9.85 15.38
C VAL A 110 -0.92 -9.75 16.24
N ALA A 111 0.18 -10.37 15.81
CA ALA A 111 1.45 -10.31 16.54
C ALA A 111 2.02 -8.87 16.57
N LEU A 112 1.96 -8.16 15.45
CA LEU A 112 2.31 -6.74 15.37
C LEU A 112 1.47 -5.87 16.32
N GLY A 113 0.16 -6.09 16.35
CA GLY A 113 -0.74 -5.34 17.23
C GLY A 113 -0.42 -5.55 18.70
N GLN A 114 -0.07 -6.77 19.10
CA GLN A 114 0.37 -7.06 20.47
C GLN A 114 1.67 -6.33 20.83
N GLU A 115 2.62 -6.25 19.90
CA GLU A 115 3.86 -5.51 20.12
C GLU A 115 3.62 -4.01 20.23
N LEU A 116 2.81 -3.42 19.34
CA LEU A 116 2.43 -2.00 19.41
C LEU A 116 1.77 -1.64 20.75
N ARG A 117 0.97 -2.53 21.34
CA ARG A 117 0.36 -2.30 22.66
C ARG A 117 1.38 -2.13 23.78
N LYS A 118 2.57 -2.73 23.68
CA LYS A 118 3.64 -2.55 24.68
C LYS A 118 4.15 -1.10 24.75
N TYR A 119 3.96 -0.33 23.68
CA TYR A 119 4.28 1.11 23.60
C TYR A 119 3.09 2.01 24.00
N GLY A 120 2.05 1.44 24.63
CA GLY A 120 0.87 2.19 25.08
C GLY A 120 -0.17 2.49 24.00
N HIS A 121 0.03 2.03 22.76
CA HIS A 121 -0.94 2.21 21.69
C HIS A 121 -2.26 1.45 21.96
N ARG A 122 -3.37 2.05 21.55
CA ARG A 122 -4.67 1.39 21.47
C ARG A 122 -4.84 0.85 20.05
N VAL A 123 -4.78 -0.47 19.91
CA VAL A 123 -4.73 -1.12 18.59
C VAL A 123 -6.06 -1.79 18.27
N ARG A 124 -6.61 -1.44 17.11
CA ARG A 124 -7.79 -2.04 16.52
C ARG A 124 -7.43 -2.73 15.22
N LEU A 125 -7.75 -4.01 15.11
CA LEU A 125 -7.57 -4.78 13.87
C LEU A 125 -8.90 -4.87 13.12
N ALA A 126 -8.92 -4.29 11.93
CA ALA A 126 -10.07 -4.23 11.03
C ALA A 126 -9.90 -5.29 9.93
N THR A 127 -10.69 -6.35 10.00
CA THR A 127 -10.61 -7.48 9.05
C THR A 127 -11.96 -8.21 8.95
N HIS A 128 -11.98 -9.35 8.25
CA HIS A 128 -13.16 -10.16 8.01
C HIS A 128 -13.77 -10.71 9.31
N ASN A 129 -15.11 -10.81 9.34
CA ASN A 129 -15.89 -11.24 10.50
C ASN A 129 -15.46 -12.60 11.05
N VAL A 130 -15.00 -13.51 10.19
CA VAL A 130 -14.53 -14.86 10.58
C VAL A 130 -13.32 -14.86 11.51
N PHE A 131 -12.59 -13.74 11.62
CA PHE A 131 -11.41 -13.62 12.49
C PHE A 131 -11.68 -12.88 13.80
N GLU A 132 -12.93 -12.51 14.09
CA GLU A 132 -13.31 -11.76 15.30
C GLU A 132 -12.77 -12.41 16.59
N SER A 133 -13.10 -13.68 16.82
CA SER A 133 -12.66 -14.40 18.03
C SER A 133 -11.13 -14.43 18.13
N PHE A 134 -10.46 -14.69 17.02
CA PHE A 134 -8.99 -14.77 16.97
C PHE A 134 -8.31 -13.45 17.37
N VAL A 135 -8.88 -12.32 16.95
CA VAL A 135 -8.38 -10.98 17.30
C VAL A 135 -8.67 -10.65 18.77
N LEU A 136 -9.90 -10.90 19.23
CA LEU A 136 -10.32 -10.57 20.60
C LEU A 136 -9.57 -11.41 21.65
N GLU A 137 -9.36 -12.70 21.39
CA GLU A 137 -8.56 -13.60 22.24
C GLU A 137 -7.09 -13.16 22.36
N SER A 138 -6.61 -12.41 21.37
CA SER A 138 -5.25 -11.84 21.36
C SER A 138 -5.17 -10.49 22.10
N ASN A 139 -6.24 -10.07 22.78
CA ASN A 139 -6.40 -8.80 23.48
C ASN A 139 -6.24 -7.57 22.56
N LEU A 140 -6.73 -7.65 21.33
CA LEU A 140 -6.82 -6.49 20.43
C LEU A 140 -8.28 -6.07 20.27
N GLU A 141 -8.54 -4.82 19.92
CA GLU A 141 -9.88 -4.41 19.46
C GLU A 141 -10.13 -4.97 18.06
N PHE A 142 -11.38 -5.30 17.77
CA PHE A 142 -11.81 -5.83 16.48
C PHE A 142 -12.83 -4.90 15.82
N TYR A 143 -12.74 -4.77 14.49
CA TYR A 143 -13.78 -4.12 13.69
C TYR A 143 -14.07 -4.91 12.42
N PRO A 144 -15.33 -5.31 12.17
CA PRO A 144 -15.68 -6.05 10.97
C PRO A 144 -15.68 -5.12 9.75
N ILE A 145 -14.92 -5.48 8.72
CA ILE A 145 -14.95 -4.75 7.43
C ILE A 145 -15.82 -5.43 6.38
N GLY A 146 -16.41 -6.58 6.70
CA GLY A 146 -17.19 -7.38 5.75
C GLY A 146 -16.31 -8.22 4.82
N GLY A 147 -16.95 -8.83 3.82
CA GLY A 147 -16.33 -9.82 2.94
C GLY A 147 -15.96 -11.14 3.63
N ASP A 148 -15.99 -12.24 2.87
CA ASP A 148 -15.54 -13.56 3.34
C ASP A 148 -14.25 -13.96 2.60
N PRO A 149 -13.14 -14.25 3.31
CA PRO A 149 -11.91 -14.78 2.72
C PRO A 149 -12.14 -16.01 1.86
N LYS A 150 -13.10 -16.88 2.25
CA LYS A 150 -13.45 -18.08 1.51
C LYS A 150 -14.12 -17.72 0.18
N ASP A 151 -14.98 -16.71 0.13
CA ASP A 151 -15.60 -16.25 -1.11
C ASP A 151 -14.55 -15.59 -2.04
N LEU A 152 -13.63 -14.81 -1.46
CA LEU A 152 -12.48 -14.23 -2.16
C LEU A 152 -11.57 -15.31 -2.76
N MET A 153 -11.18 -16.31 -1.97
CA MET A 153 -10.29 -17.40 -2.39
C MET A 153 -10.98 -18.39 -3.33
N ALA A 154 -12.22 -18.79 -3.04
CA ALA A 154 -12.99 -19.71 -3.89
C ALA A 154 -13.24 -19.12 -5.27
N TYR A 155 -13.41 -17.80 -5.39
CA TYR A 155 -13.44 -17.17 -6.69
C TYR A 155 -12.10 -17.20 -7.40
N MET A 156 -10.98 -16.87 -6.73
CA MET A 156 -9.64 -16.96 -7.35
C MET A 156 -9.34 -18.39 -7.83
N VAL A 157 -9.86 -19.41 -7.14
CA VAL A 157 -9.76 -20.81 -7.56
C VAL A 157 -10.70 -21.15 -8.73
N LYS A 158 -11.93 -20.61 -8.76
CA LYS A 158 -12.94 -20.88 -9.82
C LYS A 158 -12.75 -20.05 -11.08
N ASN A 159 -12.21 -18.84 -10.96
CA ASN A 159 -12.07 -17.81 -11.99
C ASN A 159 -10.72 -17.13 -11.81
N PRO A 160 -9.62 -17.79 -12.16
CA PRO A 160 -8.32 -17.32 -11.71
C PRO A 160 -7.81 -16.14 -12.53
N GLY A 161 -8.56 -15.73 -13.56
CA GLY A 161 -8.35 -14.47 -14.25
C GLY A 161 -9.01 -13.27 -13.54
N LEU A 162 -8.26 -12.19 -13.34
CA LEU A 162 -8.75 -10.81 -13.08
C LEU A 162 -9.74 -10.30 -14.14
N ILE A 163 -9.70 -10.83 -15.37
CA ILE A 163 -10.75 -10.57 -16.37
C ILE A 163 -11.82 -11.66 -16.20
N PRO A 164 -13.07 -11.29 -15.90
CA PRO A 164 -14.12 -12.27 -15.71
C PRO A 164 -14.38 -13.04 -17.00
N SER A 165 -14.49 -14.36 -16.88
CA SER A 165 -14.94 -15.18 -18.01
C SER A 165 -16.38 -14.80 -18.39
N MET A 166 -16.77 -15.02 -19.65
CA MET A 166 -18.15 -14.82 -20.09
C MET A 166 -19.17 -15.61 -19.24
N LYS A 167 -18.72 -16.69 -18.59
CA LYS A 167 -19.51 -17.49 -17.64
C LYS A 167 -19.70 -16.76 -16.30
N SER A 168 -18.63 -16.18 -15.74
CA SER A 168 -18.68 -15.38 -14.50
C SER A 168 -19.52 -14.09 -14.65
N LEU A 169 -19.57 -13.53 -15.87
CA LEU A 169 -20.45 -12.40 -16.22
C LEU A 169 -21.93 -12.79 -16.20
N ARG A 170 -22.28 -14.00 -16.68
CA ARG A 170 -23.67 -14.51 -16.70
C ARG A 170 -24.17 -14.94 -15.32
N GLU A 171 -23.28 -15.37 -14.43
CA GLU A 171 -23.61 -15.86 -13.09
C GLU A 171 -23.71 -14.76 -12.02
N GLY A 172 -23.41 -13.49 -12.35
CA GLY A 172 -23.53 -12.35 -11.42
C GLY A 172 -22.37 -12.19 -10.42
N ASP A 173 -21.35 -13.04 -10.50
CA ASP A 173 -20.17 -13.10 -9.61
C ASP A 173 -19.35 -11.80 -9.56
N ILE A 174 -19.44 -10.97 -10.59
CA ILE A 174 -18.72 -9.69 -10.67
C ILE A 174 -19.43 -8.65 -9.84
N GLN A 175 -20.76 -8.53 -9.98
CA GLN A 175 -21.52 -7.54 -9.24
C GLN A 175 -21.43 -7.81 -7.74
N ARG A 176 -21.63 -9.07 -7.31
CA ARG A 176 -21.45 -9.49 -5.91
C ARG A 176 -20.08 -9.09 -5.35
N LYS A 177 -19.02 -9.20 -6.15
CA LYS A 177 -17.67 -8.81 -5.70
C LYS A 177 -17.39 -7.33 -5.71
N ARG A 178 -17.96 -6.60 -6.66
CA ARG A 178 -17.90 -5.14 -6.65
C ARG A 178 -18.64 -4.60 -5.42
N ASP A 179 -19.75 -5.22 -5.05
CA ASP A 179 -20.50 -4.90 -3.84
C ASP A 179 -19.71 -5.26 -2.57
N MET A 180 -19.10 -6.46 -2.52
CA MET A 180 -18.21 -6.85 -1.43
C MET A 180 -17.01 -5.92 -1.28
N MET A 181 -16.39 -5.48 -2.38
CA MET A 181 -15.28 -4.52 -2.32
C MET A 181 -15.78 -3.16 -1.82
N ALA A 182 -16.96 -2.71 -2.24
CA ALA A 182 -17.57 -1.49 -1.72
C ALA A 182 -17.88 -1.59 -0.22
N GLU A 183 -18.33 -2.76 0.25
CA GLU A 183 -18.52 -3.08 1.67
C GLU A 183 -17.19 -2.98 2.43
N ILE A 184 -16.13 -3.64 1.94
CA ILE A 184 -14.77 -3.59 2.51
C ILE A 184 -14.26 -2.15 2.60
N LEU A 185 -14.34 -1.37 1.52
CA LEU A 185 -13.91 0.03 1.51
C LEU A 185 -14.64 0.86 2.57
N ASN A 186 -15.96 0.68 2.67
CA ASN A 186 -16.78 1.38 3.66
C ASN A 186 -16.50 0.89 5.09
N GLY A 187 -16.30 -0.41 5.29
CA GLY A 187 -15.91 -1.02 6.56
C GLY A 187 -14.57 -0.49 7.06
N CYS A 188 -13.57 -0.39 6.18
CA CYS A 188 -12.28 0.23 6.46
C CYS A 188 -12.44 1.69 6.90
N TRP A 189 -13.24 2.50 6.21
CA TRP A 189 -13.51 3.88 6.64
C TRP A 189 -14.15 3.95 8.03
N LYS A 190 -15.20 3.16 8.24
CA LYS A 190 -15.93 3.12 9.52
C LYS A 190 -15.05 2.66 10.67
N SER A 191 -14.16 1.70 10.44
CA SER A 191 -13.22 1.22 11.45
C SER A 191 -12.34 2.34 12.04
N CYS A 192 -12.12 3.42 11.28
CA CYS A 192 -11.32 4.56 11.70
C CYS A 192 -12.05 5.56 12.61
N ILE A 193 -13.38 5.59 12.62
CA ILE A 193 -14.14 6.66 13.30
C ILE A 193 -15.37 6.18 14.08
N GLU A 194 -15.87 4.98 13.80
CA GLU A 194 -17.00 4.37 14.51
C GLU A 194 -16.52 3.60 15.74
N PRO A 195 -17.27 3.65 16.86
CA PRO A 195 -16.98 2.78 17.99
C PRO A 195 -17.13 1.31 17.56
N ASP A 196 -16.43 0.40 18.24
CA ASP A 196 -16.63 -1.04 18.07
C ASP A 196 -17.91 -1.52 18.78
N MET A 197 -18.18 -2.83 18.76
CA MET A 197 -19.33 -3.40 19.47
C MET A 197 -19.29 -3.17 21.00
N ARG A 198 -18.12 -2.84 21.57
CA ARG A 198 -17.95 -2.49 22.99
C ARG A 198 -18.24 -1.01 23.28
N SER A 199 -18.65 -0.24 22.25
CA SER A 199 -19.17 1.13 22.34
C SER A 199 -18.20 2.19 22.88
N GLN A 200 -16.88 1.94 22.87
CA GLN A 200 -15.90 2.97 23.23
C GLN A 200 -15.64 3.88 22.02
N PRO A 201 -15.73 5.22 22.18
CA PRO A 201 -15.35 6.16 21.11
C PRO A 201 -13.94 5.87 20.62
N PHE A 202 -13.73 5.96 19.32
CA PHE A 202 -12.44 5.70 18.70
C PHE A 202 -12.30 6.61 17.47
N VAL A 203 -11.24 7.40 17.44
CA VAL A 203 -10.80 8.09 16.21
C VAL A 203 -9.35 7.74 15.95
N CYS A 204 -9.13 7.15 14.78
CA CYS A 204 -7.83 6.72 14.29
C CYS A 204 -6.84 7.88 14.23
N ASP A 205 -5.64 7.63 14.72
CA ASP A 205 -4.50 8.56 14.74
C ASP A 205 -3.38 8.11 13.78
N ALA A 206 -3.37 6.83 13.38
CA ALA A 206 -2.46 6.26 12.38
C ALA A 206 -3.04 4.97 11.78
N ILE A 207 -2.77 4.73 10.49
CA ILE A 207 -3.24 3.54 9.78
C ILE A 207 -2.04 2.65 9.43
N ILE A 208 -2.14 1.37 9.75
CA ILE A 208 -1.30 0.31 9.18
C ILE A 208 -2.19 -0.51 8.25
N ALA A 209 -1.74 -0.83 7.04
CA ALA A 209 -2.58 -1.60 6.11
C ALA A 209 -1.80 -2.52 5.19
N ASN A 210 -2.45 -3.59 4.71
CA ASN A 210 -1.95 -4.36 3.57
C ASN A 210 -2.56 -3.84 2.24
N PRO A 211 -1.87 -4.01 1.10
CA PRO A 211 -2.35 -3.50 -0.19
C PRO A 211 -3.76 -3.97 -0.62
N PRO A 212 -4.16 -5.25 -0.39
CA PRO A 212 -5.50 -5.73 -0.74
C PRO A 212 -6.68 -4.98 -0.08
N SER A 213 -6.42 -4.14 0.93
CA SER A 213 -7.47 -3.34 1.58
C SER A 213 -8.00 -2.19 0.71
N PHE A 214 -7.19 -1.63 -0.21
CA PHE A 214 -7.47 -0.51 -1.13
C PHE A 214 -8.02 0.81 -0.55
N ALA A 215 -8.53 0.81 0.68
CA ALA A 215 -9.12 1.97 1.35
C ALA A 215 -8.05 2.87 2.02
N HIS A 216 -6.90 2.30 2.34
CA HIS A 216 -5.85 2.83 3.21
C HIS A 216 -5.45 4.29 2.91
N ILE A 217 -4.95 4.59 1.69
CA ILE A 217 -4.53 5.96 1.30
C ILE A 217 -5.69 6.95 1.40
N HIS A 218 -6.89 6.51 1.06
CA HIS A 218 -8.06 7.37 1.01
C HIS A 218 -8.61 7.68 2.41
N CYS A 219 -8.60 6.70 3.31
CA CYS A 219 -8.92 6.91 4.72
C CYS A 219 -7.90 7.85 5.37
N ALA A 220 -6.60 7.59 5.15
CA ALA A 220 -5.52 8.45 5.64
C ALA A 220 -5.64 9.88 5.12
N GLN A 221 -5.96 10.06 3.83
CA GLN A 221 -6.21 11.37 3.23
C GLN A 221 -7.39 12.11 3.87
N ALA A 222 -8.51 11.43 4.11
CA ALA A 222 -9.69 12.06 4.69
C ALA A 222 -9.50 12.47 6.16
N LEU A 223 -8.67 11.73 6.90
CA LEU A 223 -8.36 11.99 8.32
C LEU A 223 -7.17 12.94 8.53
N GLY A 224 -6.24 13.00 7.57
CA GLY A 224 -4.97 13.72 7.71
C GLY A 224 -4.00 13.02 8.67
N VAL A 225 -3.97 11.68 8.65
CA VAL A 225 -3.17 10.84 9.56
C VAL A 225 -2.14 10.01 8.77
N PRO A 226 -1.01 9.63 9.40
CA PRO A 226 0.01 8.79 8.77
C PRO A 226 -0.55 7.43 8.32
N LEU A 227 0.03 6.95 7.21
CA LEU A 227 -0.21 5.62 6.65
C LEU A 227 1.10 4.86 6.54
N HIS A 228 1.13 3.63 7.06
CA HIS A 228 2.23 2.70 6.87
C HIS A 228 1.72 1.40 6.22
N MET A 229 2.27 1.04 5.07
CA MET A 229 1.92 -0.21 4.41
C MET A 229 2.80 -1.34 4.93
N MET A 230 2.21 -2.48 5.27
CA MET A 230 2.99 -3.67 5.60
C MET A 230 2.49 -4.88 4.83
N PHE A 231 3.40 -5.73 4.37
CA PHE A 231 2.98 -6.90 3.60
C PHE A 231 3.98 -8.04 3.60
N THR A 232 3.46 -9.23 3.30
CA THR A 232 4.23 -10.46 3.25
C THR A 232 4.81 -10.75 1.88
N MET A 233 4.35 -10.09 0.80
CA MET A 233 4.89 -10.24 -0.56
C MET A 233 5.30 -8.89 -1.17
N PRO A 234 6.28 -8.87 -2.12
CA PRO A 234 6.71 -7.62 -2.73
C PRO A 234 5.58 -6.89 -3.48
N TRP A 235 5.49 -5.59 -3.26
CA TRP A 235 4.49 -4.70 -3.85
C TRP A 235 5.08 -3.35 -4.32
N SER A 236 6.36 -3.10 -4.05
CA SER A 236 7.08 -1.89 -4.41
C SER A 236 8.01 -2.17 -5.58
N SER A 237 7.98 -1.28 -6.57
CA SER A 237 8.81 -1.34 -7.77
C SER A 237 10.29 -1.61 -7.44
N THR A 238 10.88 -2.64 -8.07
CA THR A 238 12.32 -2.94 -8.00
C THR A 238 12.80 -3.61 -9.28
N ARG A 239 14.08 -3.45 -9.56
CA ARG A 239 14.82 -4.13 -10.63
C ARG A 239 15.25 -5.54 -10.25
N ALA A 240 15.25 -5.89 -8.96
CA ALA A 240 15.77 -7.18 -8.47
C ALA A 240 14.91 -8.38 -8.89
N PHE A 241 13.58 -8.28 -8.76
CA PHE A 241 12.64 -9.36 -9.07
C PHE A 241 11.30 -8.77 -9.52
N PRO A 242 10.51 -9.52 -10.32
CA PRO A 242 9.24 -9.03 -10.83
C PRO A 242 8.16 -9.02 -9.74
N HIS A 243 7.07 -8.30 -10.01
CA HIS A 243 5.87 -8.35 -9.19
C HIS A 243 5.39 -9.82 -9.06
N PRO A 244 5.11 -10.36 -7.86
CA PRO A 244 4.74 -11.76 -7.67
C PRO A 244 3.53 -12.21 -8.50
N LEU A 245 2.55 -11.31 -8.66
CA LEU A 245 1.36 -11.55 -9.48
C LEU A 245 1.59 -11.41 -11.00
N ALA A 246 2.79 -11.15 -11.49
CA ALA A 246 3.06 -11.06 -12.93
C ALA A 246 3.59 -12.39 -13.50
N ASN A 247 2.95 -12.88 -14.55
CA ASN A 247 3.47 -13.90 -15.47
C ASN A 247 3.92 -13.21 -16.76
N PHE A 248 5.02 -13.64 -17.36
CA PHE A 248 5.48 -13.05 -18.62
C PHE A 248 5.34 -14.05 -19.75
N VAL A 249 4.65 -13.63 -20.81
CA VAL A 249 4.48 -14.44 -22.02
C VAL A 249 5.63 -14.10 -22.98
N ARG A 250 6.26 -15.15 -23.50
CA ARG A 250 7.53 -15.18 -24.23
C ARG A 250 7.70 -14.01 -25.23
N SER A 251 8.74 -13.20 -25.00
CA SER A 251 9.51 -12.51 -26.05
C SER A 251 10.99 -12.51 -25.64
N ASP A 252 11.88 -12.13 -26.54
CA ASP A 252 13.29 -11.90 -26.31
C ASP A 252 13.53 -10.85 -25.21
N ILE A 253 13.60 -11.31 -23.94
CA ILE A 253 13.91 -10.47 -22.78
C ILE A 253 15.36 -10.00 -22.89
N LYS A 254 15.57 -8.78 -23.41
CA LYS A 254 16.90 -8.18 -23.50
C LYS A 254 17.36 -7.50 -22.21
N ASN A 255 16.42 -7.12 -21.33
CA ASN A 255 16.73 -6.46 -20.05
C ASN A 255 15.74 -6.89 -18.95
N GLN A 256 16.15 -7.88 -18.16
CA GLN A 256 15.35 -8.46 -17.07
C GLN A 256 15.03 -7.44 -15.97
N ALA A 257 16.00 -6.62 -15.57
CA ALA A 257 15.85 -5.59 -14.54
C ALA A 257 14.78 -4.55 -14.90
N LEU A 258 14.73 -4.14 -16.16
CA LEU A 258 13.70 -3.22 -16.67
C LEU A 258 12.30 -3.84 -16.64
N ILE A 259 12.19 -5.12 -16.98
CA ILE A 259 10.93 -5.86 -16.98
C ILE A 259 10.42 -6.09 -15.55
N ASN A 260 11.33 -6.42 -14.62
CA ASN A 260 11.03 -6.54 -13.20
C ASN A 260 10.37 -5.25 -12.70
N TYR A 261 10.99 -4.10 -12.94
CA TYR A 261 10.43 -2.81 -12.51
C TYR A 261 9.09 -2.51 -13.18
N ALA A 262 9.00 -2.66 -14.51
CA ALA A 262 7.79 -2.35 -15.25
C ALA A 262 6.58 -3.18 -14.81
N SER A 263 6.81 -4.41 -14.33
CA SER A 263 5.74 -5.32 -13.91
C SER A 263 4.91 -4.79 -12.76
N TYR A 264 5.49 -4.06 -11.82
CA TYR A 264 4.76 -3.44 -10.71
C TYR A 264 3.76 -2.40 -11.22
N GLY A 265 4.22 -1.49 -12.08
CA GLY A 265 3.35 -0.48 -12.70
C GLY A 265 2.25 -1.10 -13.57
N ILE A 266 2.52 -2.21 -14.26
CA ILE A 266 1.50 -2.92 -15.06
C ILE A 266 0.44 -3.56 -14.18
N VAL A 267 0.84 -4.27 -13.12
CA VAL A 267 -0.10 -4.94 -12.19
C VAL A 267 -0.97 -3.90 -11.48
N GLU A 268 -0.37 -2.82 -11.00
CA GLU A 268 -1.09 -1.71 -10.38
C GLU A 268 -2.05 -1.03 -11.36
N PHE A 269 -1.62 -0.82 -12.61
CA PHE A 269 -2.45 -0.24 -13.64
C PHE A 269 -3.70 -1.08 -13.88
N LEU A 270 -3.55 -2.39 -14.06
CA LEU A 270 -4.66 -3.32 -14.29
C LEU A 270 -5.58 -3.42 -13.07
N THR A 271 -5.02 -3.44 -11.88
CA THR A 271 -5.78 -3.41 -10.62
C THR A 271 -6.65 -2.15 -10.54
N TRP A 272 -6.08 -0.99 -10.87
CA TRP A 272 -6.83 0.27 -10.88
C TRP A 272 -7.88 0.34 -11.99
N GLN A 273 -7.67 -0.28 -13.15
CA GLN A 273 -8.72 -0.36 -14.18
C GLN A 273 -9.94 -1.15 -13.70
N GLY A 274 -9.74 -2.20 -12.89
CA GLY A 274 -10.83 -3.02 -12.36
C GLY A 274 -11.59 -2.40 -11.18
N LEU A 275 -10.91 -1.60 -10.35
CA LEU A 275 -11.44 -1.10 -9.07
C LEU A 275 -11.58 0.41 -8.97
N GLY A 276 -10.96 1.18 -9.87
CA GLY A 276 -10.84 2.64 -9.75
C GLY A 276 -12.18 3.38 -9.69
N ASP A 277 -13.22 2.85 -10.33
CA ASP A 277 -14.56 3.44 -10.30
C ASP A 277 -15.28 3.18 -8.95
N ILE A 278 -15.13 1.99 -8.38
CA ILE A 278 -15.62 1.65 -7.03
C ILE A 278 -14.90 2.52 -5.99
N ILE A 279 -13.58 2.60 -6.10
CA ILE A 279 -12.73 3.44 -5.24
C ILE A 279 -13.17 4.90 -5.34
N ASN A 280 -13.40 5.44 -6.55
CA ASN A 280 -13.83 6.83 -6.72
C ASN A 280 -15.25 7.10 -6.22
N LYS A 281 -16.14 6.10 -6.29
CA LYS A 281 -17.47 6.18 -5.65
C LYS A 281 -17.33 6.25 -4.13
N PHE A 282 -16.49 5.40 -3.54
CA PHE A 282 -16.16 5.44 -2.11
C PHE A 282 -15.50 6.76 -1.69
N ARG A 283 -14.50 7.24 -2.43
CA ARG A 283 -13.87 8.54 -2.20
C ARG A 283 -14.89 9.67 -2.18
N SER A 284 -15.85 9.64 -3.10
CA SER A 284 -16.93 10.62 -3.14
C SER A 284 -17.87 10.53 -1.93
N SER A 285 -18.09 9.35 -1.34
CA SER A 285 -18.90 9.20 -0.12
C SER A 285 -18.22 9.73 1.14
N ILE A 286 -16.89 9.87 1.13
CA ILE A 286 -16.09 10.48 2.21
C ILE A 286 -15.57 11.88 1.83
N ASP A 287 -16.29 12.59 0.96
CA ASP A 287 -16.03 13.97 0.53
C ASP A 287 -14.69 14.22 -0.21
N LEU A 288 -14.00 13.17 -0.66
CA LEU A 288 -12.74 13.28 -1.42
C LEU A 288 -12.98 13.48 -2.92
N GLU A 289 -11.97 14.03 -3.61
CA GLU A 289 -11.95 14.15 -5.06
C GLU A 289 -11.63 12.80 -5.74
N ALA A 290 -12.21 12.53 -6.91
CA ALA A 290 -11.85 11.35 -7.70
C ALA A 290 -10.38 11.37 -8.13
N VAL A 291 -9.73 10.20 -8.08
CA VAL A 291 -8.37 9.99 -8.59
C VAL A 291 -8.46 9.51 -10.04
N PRO A 292 -7.77 10.15 -11.00
CA PRO A 292 -7.72 9.71 -12.39
C PRO A 292 -7.07 8.35 -12.55
N HIS A 293 -7.45 7.65 -13.64
CA HIS A 293 -6.89 6.34 -13.99
C HIS A 293 -5.38 6.31 -14.19
N SER A 294 -4.77 7.45 -14.54
CA SER A 294 -3.31 7.56 -14.72
C SER A 294 -2.53 7.80 -13.43
N VAL A 295 -3.21 8.15 -12.33
CA VAL A 295 -2.57 8.55 -11.06
C VAL A 295 -2.72 7.46 -10.01
N GLY A 296 -3.88 6.81 -9.96
CA GLY A 296 -4.17 5.72 -9.03
C GLY A 296 -3.09 4.64 -8.92
N PRO A 297 -2.62 4.09 -10.06
CA PRO A 297 -1.62 3.01 -10.07
C PRO A 297 -0.27 3.33 -9.42
N VAL A 298 0.04 4.61 -9.21
CA VAL A 298 1.36 5.05 -8.72
C VAL A 298 1.26 5.79 -7.39
N LEU A 299 0.10 5.80 -6.72
CA LEU A 299 -0.11 6.61 -5.52
C LEU A 299 0.87 6.27 -4.39
N THR A 300 1.10 4.99 -4.11
CA THR A 300 2.00 4.54 -3.05
C THR A 300 3.42 5.05 -3.28
N GLU A 301 3.94 4.90 -4.50
CA GLU A 301 5.27 5.34 -4.90
C GLU A 301 5.38 6.88 -4.97
N ALA A 302 4.38 7.55 -5.58
CA ALA A 302 4.36 9.00 -5.74
C ALA A 302 4.26 9.76 -4.41
N LEU A 303 3.51 9.21 -3.45
CA LEU A 303 3.37 9.76 -2.10
C LEU A 303 4.50 9.31 -1.16
N LYS A 304 5.39 8.41 -1.60
CA LYS A 304 6.46 7.82 -0.78
C LYS A 304 5.93 7.21 0.52
N VAL A 305 4.80 6.51 0.42
CA VAL A 305 4.17 5.87 1.58
C VAL A 305 5.15 4.87 2.20
N PRO A 306 5.48 4.97 3.50
CA PRO A 306 6.31 4.01 4.20
C PRO A 306 5.84 2.58 4.00
N PHE A 307 6.77 1.66 3.75
CA PHE A 307 6.48 0.25 3.50
C PHE A 307 7.36 -0.65 4.36
N THR A 308 6.79 -1.68 4.97
CA THR A 308 7.55 -2.70 5.70
C THR A 308 7.16 -4.09 5.27
N TYR A 309 8.15 -4.83 4.83
CA TYR A 309 8.02 -6.19 4.37
C TYR A 309 8.33 -7.17 5.49
N CYS A 310 7.37 -8.06 5.71
CA CYS A 310 7.33 -9.00 6.82
C CYS A 310 7.97 -10.34 6.43
N TRP A 311 9.16 -10.30 5.82
CA TRP A 311 9.97 -11.48 5.49
C TRP A 311 11.41 -11.33 5.95
N SER A 312 12.11 -12.46 6.03
CA SER A 312 13.50 -12.51 6.47
C SER A 312 14.46 -11.91 5.44
N PRO A 313 15.29 -10.93 5.80
CA PRO A 313 16.38 -10.46 4.95
C PRO A 313 17.44 -11.55 4.67
N ALA A 314 17.49 -12.63 5.47
CA ALA A 314 18.36 -13.78 5.19
C ALA A 314 17.90 -14.61 3.98
N LEU A 315 16.61 -14.54 3.63
CA LEU A 315 16.08 -15.17 2.41
C LEU A 315 16.02 -14.17 1.25
N VAL A 316 15.40 -13.01 1.48
CA VAL A 316 15.28 -11.96 0.46
C VAL A 316 15.73 -10.63 1.08
N PRO A 317 17.00 -10.21 0.89
CA PRO A 317 17.50 -8.96 1.43
C PRO A 317 16.81 -7.77 0.75
N LYS A 318 16.91 -6.59 1.39
CA LYS A 318 16.40 -5.32 0.84
C LYS A 318 17.08 -5.03 -0.50
N PRO A 319 16.34 -4.91 -1.62
CA PRO A 319 16.87 -4.44 -2.89
C PRO A 319 17.60 -3.09 -2.76
N PRO A 320 18.73 -2.90 -3.45
CA PRO A 320 19.54 -1.69 -3.35
C PRO A 320 18.84 -0.45 -3.93
N ASP A 321 17.87 -0.64 -4.83
CA ASP A 321 17.06 0.42 -5.43
C ASP A 321 15.87 0.85 -4.56
N TRP A 322 15.63 0.20 -3.42
CA TRP A 322 14.61 0.63 -2.46
C TRP A 322 15.07 1.78 -1.57
N PRO A 323 14.25 2.84 -1.43
CA PRO A 323 14.55 4.00 -0.60
C PRO A 323 14.51 3.68 0.90
N SER A 324 14.94 4.65 1.72
CA SER A 324 15.05 4.52 3.18
C SER A 324 13.73 4.30 3.94
N HIS A 325 12.58 4.59 3.32
CA HIS A 325 11.24 4.37 3.91
C HIS A 325 10.64 3.00 3.58
N ILE A 326 11.38 2.15 2.88
CA ILE A 326 10.98 0.77 2.57
C ILE A 326 11.94 -0.18 3.28
N ASP A 327 11.39 -1.03 4.14
CA ASP A 327 12.16 -1.89 5.03
C ASP A 327 11.80 -3.36 4.88
N VAL A 328 12.78 -4.23 5.11
CA VAL A 328 12.62 -5.68 5.26
C VAL A 328 13.01 -6.01 6.70
N CYS A 329 12.02 -6.33 7.53
CA CYS A 329 12.22 -6.38 8.98
C CYS A 329 12.44 -7.79 9.54
N GLY A 330 12.05 -8.83 8.81
CA GLY A 330 11.96 -10.19 9.33
C GLY A 330 10.52 -10.70 9.31
N PHE A 331 10.34 -12.02 9.35
CA PHE A 331 9.01 -12.63 9.46
C PHE A 331 8.40 -12.40 10.85
N PHE A 332 7.08 -12.25 10.90
CA PHE A 332 6.33 -12.08 12.14
C PHE A 332 5.95 -13.45 12.71
N PHE A 333 6.94 -14.10 13.32
CA PHE A 333 6.71 -15.37 14.01
C PHE A 333 6.02 -15.14 15.34
N ARG A 334 5.12 -16.06 15.69
CA ARG A 334 4.63 -16.22 17.06
C ARG A 334 5.45 -17.29 17.76
N ASP A 335 5.48 -17.24 19.08
CA ASP A 335 6.00 -18.35 19.86
C ASP A 335 5.20 -19.61 19.54
N ALA A 336 5.91 -20.75 19.43
CA ALA A 336 5.26 -22.03 19.23
C ALA A 336 4.26 -22.27 20.37
N PRO A 337 2.99 -22.60 20.07
CA PRO A 337 2.02 -22.87 21.12
C PRO A 337 2.50 -24.08 21.93
N ARG A 338 2.21 -24.09 23.23
CA ARG A 338 2.35 -25.31 24.02
C ARG A 338 1.36 -26.33 23.46
N TYR A 339 1.89 -27.30 22.72
CA TYR A 339 1.13 -28.33 22.03
C TYR A 339 1.47 -29.69 22.63
N ASP A 340 0.43 -30.46 22.93
CA ASP A 340 0.55 -31.84 23.36
C ASP A 340 0.17 -32.73 22.16
N PRO A 341 1.13 -33.41 21.51
CA PRO A 341 0.84 -34.21 20.33
C PRO A 341 -0.04 -35.40 20.69
N SER A 342 -0.86 -35.85 19.73
CA SER A 342 -1.57 -37.11 19.90
C SER A 342 -0.57 -38.26 20.03
N LEU A 343 -0.97 -39.32 20.74
CA LEU A 343 -0.14 -40.53 20.92
C LEU A 343 0.33 -41.09 19.58
N GLU A 344 -0.49 -41.01 18.53
CA GLU A 344 -0.13 -41.47 17.19
C GLU A 344 1.00 -40.66 16.56
N ILE A 345 0.98 -39.33 16.70
CA ILE A 345 2.03 -38.45 16.19
C ILE A 345 3.32 -38.67 16.96
N ASP A 346 3.23 -38.69 18.30
CA ASP A 346 4.39 -38.87 19.17
C ASP A 346 5.09 -40.22 18.92
N GLN A 347 4.33 -41.32 18.89
CA GLN A 347 4.87 -42.64 18.56
C GLN A 347 5.50 -42.66 17.17
N PHE A 348 4.81 -42.12 16.15
CA PHE A 348 5.36 -42.13 14.79
C PHE A 348 6.67 -41.35 14.69
N LEU A 349 6.82 -40.22 15.39
CA LEU A 349 8.07 -39.47 15.43
C LEU A 349 9.18 -40.29 16.10
N GLN A 350 8.89 -40.97 17.22
CA GLN A 350 9.85 -41.79 17.98
C GLN A 350 10.28 -43.09 17.26
N ASP A 351 9.40 -43.68 16.43
CA ASP A 351 9.59 -45.00 15.80
C ASP A 351 10.62 -45.03 14.64
N GLY A 352 11.51 -44.02 14.50
CA GLY A 352 12.49 -44.00 13.41
C GLY A 352 13.10 -42.62 13.05
N PRO A 353 13.68 -42.46 11.84
CA PRO A 353 14.34 -41.21 11.43
C PRO A 353 13.35 -40.07 11.11
N PRO A 354 13.71 -38.79 11.26
CA PRO A 354 12.79 -37.66 11.04
C PRO A 354 12.04 -37.75 9.69
N PRO A 355 10.69 -37.69 9.67
CA PRO A 355 9.91 -37.87 8.46
C PRO A 355 9.95 -36.62 7.55
N VAL A 356 9.47 -36.78 6.32
CA VAL A 356 9.13 -35.69 5.41
C VAL A 356 7.69 -35.23 5.69
N TYR A 357 7.49 -33.93 5.90
CA TYR A 357 6.14 -33.36 5.98
C TYR A 357 5.63 -33.04 4.57
N ILE A 358 4.35 -33.36 4.29
CA ILE A 358 3.68 -33.03 3.03
C ILE A 358 2.30 -32.45 3.33
N GLY A 359 2.08 -31.19 2.93
CA GLY A 359 0.80 -30.51 3.16
C GLY A 359 0.60 -29.26 2.31
N PHE A 360 -0.56 -29.16 1.67
CA PHE A 360 -0.89 -28.03 0.80
C PHE A 360 -1.82 -27.00 1.45
N GLY A 361 -2.12 -27.11 2.75
CA GLY A 361 -2.97 -26.16 3.46
C GLY A 361 -4.42 -26.12 2.96
N SER A 362 -5.02 -24.93 2.89
CA SER A 362 -6.43 -24.72 2.51
C SER A 362 -6.68 -24.74 0.99
N ILE A 363 -5.90 -25.52 0.23
CA ILE A 363 -6.02 -25.62 -1.22
C ILE A 363 -7.05 -26.68 -1.60
N VAL A 364 -7.99 -26.33 -2.48
CA VAL A 364 -8.92 -27.30 -3.08
C VAL A 364 -8.22 -27.98 -4.25
N ILE A 365 -7.98 -29.29 -4.14
CA ILE A 365 -7.35 -30.10 -5.17
C ILE A 365 -8.44 -30.78 -5.99
N ALA A 366 -8.36 -30.70 -7.32
CA ALA A 366 -9.37 -31.26 -8.22
C ALA A 366 -9.46 -32.80 -8.16
N ASP A 367 -8.32 -33.47 -7.97
CA ASP A 367 -8.24 -34.93 -7.84
C ASP A 367 -7.31 -35.31 -6.65
N PRO A 368 -7.85 -35.33 -5.42
CA PRO A 368 -7.10 -35.69 -4.22
C PRO A 368 -6.56 -37.13 -4.24
N ALA A 369 -7.27 -38.06 -4.88
CA ALA A 369 -6.89 -39.46 -4.96
C ALA A 369 -5.63 -39.64 -5.80
N LYS A 370 -5.58 -39.01 -6.99
CA LYS A 370 -4.40 -39.00 -7.84
C LYS A 370 -3.21 -38.32 -7.15
N MET A 371 -3.43 -37.18 -6.49
CA MET A 371 -2.39 -36.49 -5.71
C MET A 371 -1.83 -37.39 -4.61
N THR A 372 -2.71 -38.03 -3.83
CA THR A 372 -2.33 -38.97 -2.77
C THR A 372 -1.50 -40.13 -3.32
N SER A 373 -1.92 -40.71 -4.46
CA SER A 373 -1.18 -41.79 -5.11
C SER A 373 0.24 -41.38 -5.51
N MET A 374 0.41 -40.21 -6.15
CA MET A 374 1.73 -39.69 -6.52
C MET A 374 2.64 -39.44 -5.32
N ILE A 375 2.07 -38.93 -4.21
CA ILE A 375 2.80 -38.71 -2.96
C ILE A 375 3.28 -40.04 -2.37
N LEU A 376 2.38 -41.02 -2.23
CA LEU A 376 2.71 -42.32 -1.65
C LEU A 376 3.74 -43.08 -2.50
N GLU A 377 3.68 -42.93 -3.83
CA GLU A 377 4.69 -43.48 -4.74
C GLU A 377 6.06 -42.84 -4.53
N ALA A 378 6.15 -41.51 -4.43
CA ALA A 378 7.41 -40.81 -4.18
C ALA A 378 8.02 -41.19 -2.82
N VAL A 379 7.20 -41.28 -1.77
CA VAL A 379 7.63 -41.70 -0.42
C VAL A 379 8.22 -43.12 -0.47
N ARG A 380 7.54 -44.04 -1.16
CA ARG A 380 8.00 -45.43 -1.33
C ARG A 380 9.29 -45.53 -2.15
N ASN A 381 9.43 -44.75 -3.23
CA ASN A 381 10.62 -44.76 -4.08
C ASN A 381 11.86 -44.27 -3.33
N LEU A 382 11.70 -43.33 -2.39
CA LEU A 382 12.78 -42.80 -1.57
C LEU A 382 13.06 -43.64 -0.31
N GLY A 383 12.14 -44.52 0.08
CA GLY A 383 12.23 -45.28 1.34
C GLY A 383 12.24 -44.37 2.58
N VAL A 384 11.55 -43.23 2.52
CA VAL A 384 11.47 -42.27 3.63
C VAL A 384 10.16 -42.43 4.41
N ARG A 385 10.14 -41.95 5.65
CA ARG A 385 8.89 -41.81 6.41
C ARG A 385 8.23 -40.48 6.07
N ALA A 386 6.89 -40.42 6.06
CA ALA A 386 6.17 -39.19 5.74
C ALA A 386 4.99 -38.91 6.69
N ILE A 387 4.81 -37.64 7.04
CA ILE A 387 3.61 -37.11 7.68
C ILE A 387 2.83 -36.33 6.63
N ILE A 388 1.61 -36.76 6.33
CA ILE A 388 0.75 -36.14 5.32
C ILE A 388 -0.42 -35.43 5.99
N SER A 389 -0.49 -34.12 5.84
CA SER A 389 -1.62 -33.33 6.32
C SER A 389 -2.83 -33.52 5.40
N ARG A 390 -3.95 -34.00 5.94
CA ARG A 390 -5.21 -34.18 5.19
C ARG A 390 -5.72 -32.85 4.62
N GLY A 391 -5.64 -31.77 5.43
CA GLY A 391 -6.01 -30.41 5.06
C GLY A 391 -7.42 -30.29 4.48
N TRP A 392 -7.69 -29.20 3.74
CA TRP A 392 -8.95 -29.02 3.00
C TRP A 392 -9.02 -29.88 1.73
N SER A 393 -7.89 -30.46 1.35
CA SER A 393 -7.77 -31.28 0.16
C SER A 393 -8.21 -32.73 0.38
N ASN A 394 -8.55 -33.13 1.62
CA ASN A 394 -8.92 -34.50 2.00
C ASN A 394 -7.93 -35.56 1.48
N LEU A 395 -6.62 -35.28 1.58
CA LEU A 395 -5.60 -36.25 1.16
C LEU A 395 -5.72 -37.54 1.99
N GLY A 396 -5.56 -38.69 1.32
CA GLY A 396 -5.72 -39.99 1.97
C GLY A 396 -7.13 -40.32 2.46
N ASP A 397 -8.17 -39.67 1.92
CA ASP A 397 -9.55 -40.07 2.19
C ASP A 397 -9.79 -41.54 1.78
N GLY A 398 -10.47 -42.29 2.64
CA GLY A 398 -10.65 -43.74 2.48
C GLY A 398 -9.42 -44.63 2.75
N LEU A 399 -8.25 -44.06 3.09
CA LEU A 399 -7.05 -44.81 3.49
C LEU A 399 -6.90 -44.88 5.03
N PRO A 400 -6.26 -45.94 5.58
CA PRO A 400 -5.93 -46.02 7.00
C PRO A 400 -5.15 -44.79 7.48
N SER A 401 -5.42 -44.33 8.71
CA SER A 401 -4.73 -43.16 9.29
C SER A 401 -3.22 -43.38 9.45
N LYS A 402 -2.79 -44.62 9.70
CA LYS A 402 -1.40 -45.02 9.85
C LYS A 402 -1.09 -46.21 8.94
N SER A 403 0.02 -46.12 8.23
CA SER A 403 0.74 -47.26 7.64
C SER A 403 2.18 -47.26 8.18
N LYS A 404 2.99 -48.25 7.82
CA LYS A 404 4.35 -48.39 8.37
C LYS A 404 5.21 -47.12 8.21
N ASP A 405 5.19 -46.52 7.03
CA ASP A 405 6.05 -45.39 6.68
C ASP A 405 5.28 -44.07 6.49
N VAL A 406 3.95 -44.07 6.66
CA VAL A 406 3.11 -42.89 6.43
C VAL A 406 2.09 -42.71 7.56
N LEU A 407 2.02 -41.49 8.09
CA LEU A 407 0.99 -41.05 9.02
C LEU A 407 0.16 -39.91 8.39
N PHE A 408 -1.16 -40.07 8.32
CA PHE A 408 -2.08 -39.03 7.92
C PHE A 408 -2.59 -38.27 9.15
N ILE A 409 -2.41 -36.95 9.17
CA ILE A 409 -2.80 -36.10 10.30
C ILE A 409 -3.85 -35.06 9.90
N GLY A 410 -4.63 -34.63 10.90
CA GLY A 410 -5.45 -33.42 10.82
C GLY A 410 -4.63 -32.16 11.11
N ASP A 411 -5.25 -31.17 11.73
CA ASP A 411 -4.58 -29.92 12.10
C ASP A 411 -3.49 -30.15 13.17
N CYS A 412 -2.29 -29.67 12.88
CA CYS A 412 -1.14 -29.69 13.80
C CYS A 412 -0.35 -28.37 13.64
N PRO A 413 0.06 -27.70 14.73
CA PRO A 413 0.84 -26.46 14.65
C PRO A 413 2.18 -26.69 13.92
N HIS A 414 2.39 -26.01 12.80
CA HIS A 414 3.62 -26.15 12.00
C HIS A 414 4.86 -25.70 12.78
N GLU A 415 4.72 -24.68 13.64
CA GLU A 415 5.79 -24.16 14.49
C GLU A 415 6.35 -25.25 15.42
N TRP A 416 5.51 -26.21 15.83
CA TRP A 416 5.94 -27.37 16.61
C TRP A 416 6.40 -28.52 15.71
N LEU A 417 5.56 -28.93 14.75
CA LEU A 417 5.81 -30.11 13.93
C LEU A 417 7.10 -30.00 13.12
N PHE A 418 7.41 -28.82 12.58
CA PHE A 418 8.58 -28.66 11.72
C PHE A 418 9.92 -28.75 12.47
N GLN A 419 9.92 -28.73 13.81
CA GLN A 419 11.10 -29.05 14.63
C GLN A 419 11.49 -30.54 14.55
N HIS A 420 10.59 -31.39 14.06
CA HIS A 420 10.71 -32.85 14.10
C HIS A 420 10.78 -33.51 12.71
N VAL A 421 10.89 -32.73 11.63
CA VAL A 421 10.86 -33.23 10.25
C VAL A 421 12.14 -32.88 9.49
N ALA A 422 12.48 -33.67 8.47
CA ALA A 422 13.70 -33.45 7.68
C ALA A 422 13.50 -32.51 6.48
N VAL A 423 12.31 -32.54 5.87
CA VAL A 423 11.97 -31.81 4.65
C VAL A 423 10.50 -31.40 4.73
N VAL A 424 10.17 -30.23 4.19
CA VAL A 424 8.80 -29.72 4.13
C VAL A 424 8.38 -29.58 2.66
N VAL A 425 7.37 -30.33 2.23
CA VAL A 425 6.73 -30.20 0.92
C VAL A 425 5.41 -29.45 1.10
N HIS A 426 5.28 -28.30 0.46
CA HIS A 426 4.09 -27.47 0.62
C HIS A 426 3.77 -26.61 -0.61
N HIS A 427 2.67 -25.86 -0.53
CA HIS A 427 2.14 -25.07 -1.64
C HIS A 427 2.90 -23.76 -1.92
N GLY A 428 3.88 -23.37 -1.11
CA GLY A 428 4.63 -22.12 -1.28
C GLY A 428 4.06 -20.88 -0.59
N GLY A 429 3.08 -20.99 0.32
CA GLY A 429 2.62 -19.83 1.09
C GLY A 429 3.73 -19.26 1.99
N ALA A 430 3.87 -17.93 2.03
CA ALA A 430 4.96 -17.21 2.71
C ALA A 430 5.21 -17.70 4.14
N GLY A 431 4.16 -17.81 4.96
CA GLY A 431 4.28 -18.25 6.36
C GLY A 431 4.73 -19.72 6.52
N THR A 432 4.33 -20.61 5.60
CA THR A 432 4.75 -22.03 5.65
C THR A 432 6.21 -22.17 5.21
N ALA A 433 6.61 -21.46 4.15
CA ALA A 433 8.01 -21.41 3.71
C ALA A 433 8.91 -20.86 4.84
N ALA A 434 8.49 -19.75 5.46
CA ALA A 434 9.18 -19.14 6.58
C ALA A 434 9.35 -20.10 7.76
N CYS A 435 8.29 -20.84 8.12
CA CYS A 435 8.32 -21.80 9.22
C CYS A 435 9.28 -22.97 8.93
N GLY A 436 9.27 -23.50 7.70
CA GLY A 436 10.21 -24.55 7.28
C GLY A 436 11.66 -24.08 7.38
N LEU A 437 11.97 -22.94 6.77
CA LEU A 437 13.32 -22.36 6.80
C LEU A 437 13.79 -21.98 8.21
N ARG A 438 12.90 -21.45 9.06
CA ARG A 438 13.21 -21.15 10.47
C ARG A 438 13.67 -22.39 11.23
N ASN A 439 13.08 -23.54 10.95
CA ASN A 439 13.42 -24.83 11.56
C ASN A 439 14.52 -25.59 10.79
N ALA A 440 15.27 -24.91 9.92
CA ALA A 440 16.35 -25.49 9.13
C ALA A 440 15.92 -26.64 8.20
N CYS A 441 14.64 -26.69 7.83
CA CYS A 441 14.12 -27.69 6.89
C CYS A 441 14.27 -27.17 5.45
N PRO A 442 14.98 -27.89 4.57
CA PRO A 442 14.87 -27.65 3.13
C PRO A 442 13.42 -27.83 2.65
N THR A 443 12.99 -26.99 1.72
CA THR A 443 11.57 -26.88 1.35
C THR A 443 11.34 -27.16 -0.14
N VAL A 444 10.41 -28.08 -0.46
CA VAL A 444 9.90 -28.30 -1.81
C VAL A 444 8.60 -27.52 -1.99
N ILE A 445 8.54 -26.67 -3.01
CA ILE A 445 7.38 -25.80 -3.26
C ILE A 445 6.63 -26.24 -4.52
N ILE A 446 5.34 -26.55 -4.34
CA ILE A 446 4.39 -26.95 -5.38
C ILE A 446 3.34 -25.84 -5.53
N PRO A 447 3.57 -24.81 -6.36
CA PRO A 447 2.68 -23.66 -6.43
C PRO A 447 1.36 -23.96 -7.15
N PHE A 448 0.31 -23.35 -6.61
CA PHE A 448 -1.06 -23.34 -7.14
C PHE A 448 -1.45 -21.97 -7.67
N PHE A 449 -1.18 -20.88 -6.93
CA PHE A 449 -1.56 -19.52 -7.33
C PHE A 449 -0.78 -18.42 -6.62
N GLY A 450 -0.94 -17.18 -7.09
CA GLY A 450 -0.52 -15.96 -6.40
C GLY A 450 0.99 -15.83 -6.26
N ASP A 451 1.46 -15.60 -5.03
CA ASP A 451 2.87 -15.38 -4.66
C ASP A 451 3.68 -16.67 -4.49
N GLN A 452 3.04 -17.83 -4.50
CA GLN A 452 3.68 -19.11 -4.26
C GLN A 452 4.85 -19.42 -5.22
N PRO A 453 4.78 -19.13 -6.53
CA PRO A 453 5.92 -19.30 -7.42
C PRO A 453 7.11 -18.40 -7.05
N PHE A 454 6.84 -17.17 -6.56
CA PHE A 454 7.89 -16.25 -6.13
C PHE A 454 8.68 -16.85 -4.97
N TRP A 455 8.01 -17.33 -3.92
CA TRP A 455 8.69 -18.00 -2.79
C TRP A 455 9.43 -19.26 -3.21
N GLY A 456 8.84 -20.05 -4.12
CA GLY A 456 9.50 -21.20 -4.74
C GLY A 456 10.84 -20.84 -5.36
N ASN A 457 10.86 -19.78 -6.17
CA ASN A 457 12.07 -19.32 -6.83
C ASN A 457 13.08 -18.71 -5.84
N MET A 458 12.63 -17.99 -4.80
CA MET A 458 13.53 -17.44 -3.78
C MET A 458 14.22 -18.55 -2.97
N VAL A 459 13.47 -19.58 -2.55
CA VAL A 459 14.01 -20.76 -1.88
C VAL A 459 15.01 -21.49 -2.77
N ALA A 460 14.68 -21.68 -4.04
CA ALA A 460 15.54 -22.36 -4.99
C ALA A 460 16.84 -21.59 -5.25
N ALA A 461 16.74 -20.27 -5.43
CA ALA A 461 17.91 -19.40 -5.63
C ALA A 461 18.81 -19.34 -4.39
N ALA A 462 18.25 -19.52 -3.19
CA ALA A 462 19.01 -19.64 -1.95
C ALA A 462 19.60 -21.05 -1.73
N GLY A 463 19.33 -22.02 -2.61
CA GLY A 463 19.80 -23.41 -2.49
C GLY A 463 19.08 -24.24 -1.42
N ALA A 464 18.11 -23.67 -0.71
CA ALA A 464 17.37 -24.34 0.37
C ALA A 464 16.22 -25.24 -0.14
N GLY A 465 16.08 -25.39 -1.45
CA GLY A 465 15.11 -26.26 -2.08
C GLY A 465 15.31 -26.33 -3.60
N PRO A 466 14.62 -27.24 -4.29
CA PRO A 466 14.65 -27.33 -5.75
C PRO A 466 13.82 -26.22 -6.39
N ARG A 467 13.95 -26.04 -7.72
CA ARG A 467 13.05 -25.18 -8.49
C ARG A 467 11.58 -25.59 -8.27
N PRO A 468 10.65 -24.63 -8.15
CA PRO A 468 9.25 -24.94 -7.85
C PRO A 468 8.59 -25.76 -8.98
N ILE A 469 7.81 -26.77 -8.60
CA ILE A 469 7.12 -27.65 -9.55
C ILE A 469 5.65 -27.26 -9.58
N HIS A 470 5.21 -26.58 -10.64
CA HIS A 470 3.81 -26.20 -10.79
C HIS A 470 2.88 -27.41 -10.64
N HIS A 471 1.81 -27.31 -9.85
CA HIS A 471 0.96 -28.46 -9.47
C HIS A 471 0.44 -29.29 -10.66
N LYS A 472 0.17 -28.66 -11.82
CA LYS A 472 -0.25 -29.34 -13.05
C LYS A 472 0.82 -30.21 -13.71
N LEU A 473 2.09 -29.96 -13.41
CA LEU A 473 3.25 -30.69 -13.92
C LEU A 473 3.79 -31.70 -12.91
N LEU A 474 3.19 -31.78 -11.71
CA LEU A 474 3.63 -32.69 -10.66
C LEU A 474 3.45 -34.14 -11.10
N THR A 475 4.49 -34.94 -10.89
CA THR A 475 4.51 -36.40 -11.07
C THR A 475 5.17 -37.04 -9.86
N SER A 476 4.98 -38.36 -9.67
CA SER A 476 5.69 -39.10 -8.63
C SER A 476 7.22 -39.00 -8.80
N GLN A 477 7.71 -39.04 -10.04
CA GLN A 477 9.14 -38.93 -10.34
C GLN A 477 9.72 -37.57 -10.01
N ASN A 478 9.13 -36.46 -10.48
CA ASN A 478 9.72 -35.15 -10.18
C ASN A 478 9.57 -34.75 -8.70
N LEU A 479 8.54 -35.26 -8.00
CA LEU A 479 8.44 -35.14 -6.55
C LEU A 479 9.52 -35.95 -5.84
N THR A 480 9.82 -37.16 -6.31
CA THR A 480 10.92 -38.00 -5.83
C THR A 480 12.25 -37.25 -5.94
N ASP A 481 12.55 -36.72 -7.13
CA ASP A 481 13.80 -35.99 -7.40
C ASP A 481 13.91 -34.72 -6.55
N ALA A 482 12.79 -34.01 -6.36
CA ALA A 482 12.73 -32.79 -5.54
C ALA A 482 12.99 -33.07 -4.05
N ILE A 483 12.39 -34.12 -3.49
CA ILE A 483 12.64 -34.50 -2.09
C ILE A 483 14.08 -35.02 -1.94
N ALA A 484 14.58 -35.81 -2.91
CA ALA A 484 15.97 -36.26 -2.91
C ALA A 484 16.96 -35.09 -2.88
N PHE A 485 16.70 -34.02 -3.66
CA PHE A 485 17.50 -32.80 -3.62
C PHE A 485 17.54 -32.19 -2.22
N CYS A 486 16.39 -32.05 -1.56
CA CYS A 486 16.29 -31.52 -0.20
C CYS A 486 16.99 -32.38 0.85
N LEU A 487 17.20 -33.67 0.60
CA LEU A 487 17.93 -34.56 1.49
C LEU A 487 19.45 -34.47 1.33
N MET A 488 19.96 -33.79 0.30
CA MET A 488 21.40 -33.59 0.10
C MET A 488 22.02 -32.68 1.18
N PRO A 489 23.31 -32.86 1.52
CA PRO A 489 24.00 -32.03 2.51
C PRO A 489 23.97 -30.54 2.19
N ASP A 490 24.15 -30.15 0.93
CA ASP A 490 24.22 -28.75 0.51
C ASP A 490 22.89 -28.01 0.76
N ALA A 491 21.76 -28.64 0.43
CA ALA A 491 20.43 -28.06 0.66
C ALA A 491 20.14 -27.89 2.16
N ARG A 492 20.54 -28.88 2.97
CA ARG A 492 20.44 -28.81 4.44
C ARG A 492 21.32 -27.70 5.01
N GLN A 493 22.55 -27.57 4.52
CA GLN A 493 23.48 -26.52 4.96
C GLN A 493 22.96 -25.12 4.59
N ALA A 494 22.37 -24.96 3.41
CA ALA A 494 21.72 -23.72 2.99
C ALA A 494 20.55 -23.36 3.93
N ALA A 495 19.64 -24.31 4.19
CA ALA A 495 18.53 -24.12 5.11
C ALA A 495 19.01 -23.81 6.55
N GLN A 496 20.06 -24.48 7.03
CA GLN A 496 20.67 -24.22 8.34
C GLN A 496 21.27 -22.82 8.43
N THR A 497 21.92 -22.35 7.37
CA THR A 497 22.51 -21.00 7.30
C THR A 497 21.42 -19.93 7.38
N ILE A 498 20.33 -20.11 6.63
CA ILE A 498 19.16 -19.22 6.67
C ILE A 498 18.53 -19.24 8.06
N SER A 499 18.26 -20.42 8.62
CA SER A 499 17.71 -20.61 9.98
C SER A 499 18.54 -19.87 11.03
N SER A 500 19.87 -20.01 10.98
CA SER A 500 20.79 -19.39 11.94
C SER A 500 20.73 -17.87 11.89
N ARG A 501 20.62 -17.28 10.69
CA ARG A 501 20.41 -15.83 10.52
C ARG A 501 19.03 -15.40 11.03
N MET A 502 17.98 -16.15 10.67
CA MET A 502 16.61 -15.90 11.12
C MET A 502 16.44 -15.96 12.64
N ALA A 503 17.25 -16.76 13.34
CA ALA A 503 17.21 -16.86 14.79
C ALA A 503 17.61 -15.55 15.50
N SER A 504 18.41 -14.71 14.85
CA SER A 504 18.80 -13.38 15.36
C SER A 504 17.80 -12.27 15.00
N GLU A 505 16.84 -12.55 14.11
CA GLU A 505 15.90 -11.55 13.64
C GLU A 505 14.79 -11.28 14.66
N ARG A 506 14.50 -9.99 14.84
CA ARG A 506 13.39 -9.50 15.66
C ARG A 506 12.33 -8.86 14.77
N GLY A 507 11.70 -9.66 13.92
CA GLY A 507 10.82 -9.18 12.84
C GLY A 507 9.73 -8.20 13.29
N ILE A 508 9.05 -8.53 14.38
CA ILE A 508 7.93 -7.73 14.89
C ILE A 508 8.43 -6.42 15.51
N GLU A 509 9.45 -6.50 16.38
CA GLU A 509 10.05 -5.33 17.03
C GLU A 509 10.66 -4.37 15.99
N ALA A 510 11.37 -4.91 14.99
CA ALA A 510 11.92 -4.14 13.88
C ALA A 510 10.83 -3.48 13.02
N ALA A 511 9.66 -4.10 12.87
CA ALA A 511 8.53 -3.50 12.18
C ALA A 511 7.86 -2.37 12.98
N VAL A 512 7.77 -2.49 14.31
CA VAL A 512 7.31 -1.40 15.18
C VAL A 512 8.30 -0.23 15.16
N GLN A 513 9.60 -0.51 15.21
CA GLN A 513 10.64 0.52 15.04
C GLN A 513 10.54 1.22 13.69
N SER A 514 10.37 0.46 12.61
CA SER A 514 10.14 1.01 11.26
C SER A 514 8.90 1.92 11.23
N PHE A 515 7.80 1.48 11.86
CA PHE A 515 6.59 2.30 12.00
C PHE A 515 6.88 3.62 12.71
N HIS A 516 7.45 3.58 13.92
CA HIS A 516 7.78 4.79 14.69
C HIS A 516 8.76 5.72 13.98
N ALA A 517 9.78 5.17 13.31
CA ALA A 517 10.77 5.94 12.56
C ALA A 517 10.21 6.68 11.34
N ASN A 518 9.01 6.30 10.88
CA ASN A 518 8.32 6.96 9.79
C ASN A 518 7.18 7.89 10.26
N LEU A 519 6.93 8.01 11.57
CA LEU A 519 5.92 8.93 12.10
C LEU A 519 6.46 10.38 12.17
N PRO A 520 5.64 11.40 11.82
CA PRO A 520 6.03 12.80 11.87
C PRO A 520 5.96 13.35 13.31
N LEU A 521 6.92 12.97 14.17
CA LEU A 521 6.90 13.31 15.60
C LEU A 521 6.72 14.82 15.89
N GLU A 522 7.33 15.68 15.05
CA GLU A 522 7.26 17.14 15.17
C GLU A 522 5.83 17.69 15.08
N THR A 523 4.97 17.06 14.26
CA THR A 523 3.56 17.50 14.09
C THR A 523 2.63 16.80 15.07
N MET A 524 3.09 15.78 15.79
CA MET A 524 2.25 14.95 16.64
C MET A 524 2.12 15.45 18.09
N GLN A 525 3.03 16.29 18.58
CA GLN A 525 3.02 16.66 20.00
C GLN A 525 1.99 17.74 20.34
N CYS A 526 1.20 17.50 21.40
CA CYS A 526 0.43 18.57 22.02
C CYS A 526 1.35 19.57 22.74
N ALA A 527 1.04 20.86 22.60
CA ALA A 527 1.82 21.94 23.20
C ALA A 527 1.77 21.97 24.74
N ILE A 528 0.70 21.43 25.34
CA ILE A 528 0.50 21.41 26.79
C ILE A 528 0.86 20.04 27.37
N LEU A 529 0.19 18.99 26.89
CA LEU A 529 0.42 17.61 27.33
C LEU A 529 1.43 16.95 26.38
N ARG A 530 2.73 17.09 26.63
CA ARG A 530 3.80 16.66 25.70
C ARG A 530 3.78 15.18 25.33
N ASN A 531 3.23 14.32 26.20
CA ASN A 531 3.07 12.88 25.96
C ASN A 531 1.72 12.52 25.30
N ALA A 532 0.96 13.51 24.81
CA ALA A 532 -0.33 13.30 24.16
C ALA A 532 -0.31 13.81 22.71
N LEU A 533 -1.04 13.11 21.85
CA LEU A 533 -1.17 13.45 20.44
C LEU A 533 -1.98 14.74 20.23
N ALA A 534 -1.45 15.68 19.46
CA ALA A 534 -2.18 16.83 18.94
C ALA A 534 -3.28 16.39 17.98
N ALA A 535 -4.52 16.80 18.25
CA ALA A 535 -5.68 16.51 17.41
C ALA A 535 -6.39 17.78 16.92
N TRP A 536 -6.09 18.92 17.54
CA TRP A 536 -6.74 20.21 17.32
C TRP A 536 -5.72 21.34 17.18
N THR A 537 -6.02 22.27 16.28
CA THR A 537 -5.38 23.58 16.19
C THR A 537 -6.32 24.63 16.78
N TYR A 538 -5.85 25.41 17.74
CA TYR A 538 -6.57 26.57 18.27
C TYR A 538 -6.43 27.76 17.32
N LYS A 539 -7.54 28.24 16.74
CA LYS A 539 -7.54 29.19 15.61
C LYS A 539 -6.85 30.52 15.87
N LYS A 540 -6.92 31.04 17.11
CA LYS A 540 -6.47 32.42 17.41
C LYS A 540 -4.94 32.53 17.47
N THR A 541 -4.27 31.52 17.97
CA THR A 541 -2.80 31.52 18.18
C THR A 541 -2.08 30.33 17.56
N ASN A 542 -2.79 29.46 16.84
CA ASN A 542 -2.25 28.29 16.15
C ASN A 542 -1.59 27.24 17.08
N ILE A 543 -2.04 27.17 18.34
CA ILE A 543 -1.55 26.21 19.34
C ILE A 543 -2.12 24.81 19.06
N GLN A 544 -1.26 23.80 19.16
CA GLN A 544 -1.64 22.39 18.99
C GLN A 544 -2.08 21.75 20.30
N LEU A 545 -3.31 21.25 20.34
CA LEU A 545 -3.96 20.68 21.52
C LEU A 545 -4.34 19.22 21.30
N SER A 546 -4.16 18.39 22.31
CA SER A 546 -4.67 17.02 22.31
C SER A 546 -6.18 16.99 22.51
N LYS A 547 -6.81 15.84 22.23
CA LYS A 547 -8.26 15.63 22.47
C LYS A 547 -8.60 15.90 23.95
N LEU A 548 -7.77 15.41 24.87
CA LEU A 548 -7.91 15.61 26.31
C LEU A 548 -7.69 17.06 26.72
N ALA A 549 -6.58 17.69 26.31
CA ALA A 549 -6.29 19.07 26.70
C ALA A 549 -7.37 20.04 26.20
N ALA A 550 -7.82 19.86 24.95
CA ALA A 550 -8.92 20.66 24.40
C ALA A 550 -10.22 20.46 25.19
N GLN A 551 -10.54 19.23 25.58
CA GLN A 551 -11.75 18.94 26.36
C GLN A 551 -11.71 19.61 27.74
N LEU A 552 -10.60 19.50 28.46
CA LEU A 552 -10.44 20.15 29.78
C LEU A 552 -10.59 21.67 29.69
N LEU A 553 -10.05 22.31 28.65
CA LEU A 553 -10.19 23.75 28.42
C LEU A 553 -11.65 24.15 28.08
N ILE A 554 -12.38 23.29 27.35
CA ILE A 554 -13.80 23.49 27.03
C ILE A 554 -14.67 23.38 28.29
N GLU A 555 -14.48 22.33 29.09
CA GLU A 555 -15.26 22.09 30.32
C GLU A 555 -15.09 23.20 31.36
N ASN A 556 -13.92 23.86 31.36
CA ASN A 556 -13.61 24.99 32.24
C ASN A 556 -13.92 26.37 31.61
N GLY A 557 -14.53 26.41 30.42
CA GLY A 557 -14.95 27.66 29.77
C GLY A 557 -13.81 28.55 29.25
N ILE A 558 -12.58 28.02 29.13
CA ILE A 558 -11.41 28.77 28.64
C ILE A 558 -11.45 28.95 27.13
N ILE A 559 -11.92 27.94 26.40
CA ILE A 559 -12.10 27.97 24.94
C ILE A 559 -13.46 27.40 24.55
N MET A 560 -13.95 27.76 23.37
CA MET A 560 -15.16 27.17 22.81
C MET A 560 -14.81 26.09 21.79
N PRO A 561 -15.64 25.03 21.61
CA PRO A 561 -15.42 24.04 20.56
C PRO A 561 -15.28 24.68 19.17
N SER A 562 -15.99 25.79 18.92
CA SER A 562 -15.94 26.57 17.68
C SER A 562 -14.57 27.22 17.41
N ASP A 563 -13.73 27.42 18.43
CA ASP A 563 -12.37 27.96 18.30
C ASP A 563 -11.36 26.93 17.77
N LEU A 564 -11.75 25.66 17.64
CA LEU A 564 -10.89 24.58 17.19
C LEU A 564 -11.09 24.27 15.69
N THR A 565 -9.99 23.89 15.03
CA THR A 565 -9.98 23.17 13.75
C THR A 565 -9.25 21.85 13.91
N ASN A 566 -9.60 20.84 13.11
CA ASN A 566 -8.85 19.59 13.08
C ASN A 566 -7.38 19.88 12.78
N HIS A 567 -6.49 19.28 13.56
CA HIS A 567 -5.08 19.18 13.23
C HIS A 567 -4.86 17.93 12.38
N GLU A 568 -4.09 18.06 11.31
CA GLU A 568 -3.67 16.98 10.42
C GLU A 568 -2.20 16.69 10.71
N THR A 569 -1.91 15.50 11.24
CA THR A 569 -0.55 15.10 11.59
C THR A 569 0.27 14.81 10.33
N GLU A 570 -0.35 14.22 9.31
CA GLU A 570 0.27 13.97 8.01
C GLU A 570 -0.73 14.24 6.86
N PRO A 571 -0.75 15.46 6.31
CA PRO A 571 -1.67 15.81 5.24
C PRO A 571 -1.27 15.12 3.92
N ILE A 572 -2.13 14.24 3.41
CA ILE A 572 -1.93 13.59 2.10
C ILE A 572 -2.56 14.44 1.00
N LYS A 573 -1.72 14.87 0.05
CA LYS A 573 -2.17 15.60 -1.15
C LYS A 573 -1.91 14.77 -2.40
N ILE A 574 -2.99 14.35 -3.06
CA ILE A 574 -2.90 13.66 -4.34
C ILE A 574 -2.90 14.71 -5.46
N VAL A 575 -1.77 14.84 -6.14
CA VAL A 575 -1.63 15.75 -7.29
C VAL A 575 -1.99 14.99 -8.56
N ASN A 576 -3.00 15.49 -9.28
CA ASN A 576 -3.45 14.92 -10.54
C ASN A 576 -2.52 15.33 -11.70
N ASN A 577 -1.32 14.77 -11.75
CA ASN A 577 -0.43 14.95 -12.89
C ASN A 577 -0.92 14.05 -14.05
N ARG A 578 -1.36 14.65 -15.16
CA ARG A 578 -1.81 13.91 -16.36
C ARG A 578 -0.65 13.89 -17.37
N TRP A 579 -0.12 12.70 -17.66
CA TRP A 579 1.23 12.52 -18.23
C TRP A 579 1.31 12.22 -19.74
N ASP A 580 0.26 12.37 -20.54
CA ASP A 580 0.35 11.90 -21.94
C ASP A 580 -0.43 12.74 -22.98
N PRO A 581 0.26 13.34 -23.98
CA PRO A 581 -0.35 13.98 -25.15
C PRO A 581 -1.16 13.02 -26.06
N VAL A 582 -0.82 11.73 -26.06
CA VAL A 582 -1.41 10.71 -26.96
C VAL A 582 -2.80 10.29 -26.47
N THR A 583 -3.01 10.20 -25.15
CA THR A 583 -4.35 10.08 -24.56
C THR A 583 -5.07 11.42 -24.43
N SER A 584 -4.37 12.56 -24.42
CA SER A 584 -5.05 13.85 -24.29
C SER A 584 -5.69 14.35 -25.59
N THR A 585 -5.03 14.36 -26.76
CA THR A 585 -5.54 15.13 -27.91
C THR A 585 -4.76 15.01 -29.22
N GLY A 586 -4.31 13.82 -29.65
CA GLY A 586 -3.46 13.67 -30.85
C GLY A 586 -3.97 14.33 -32.15
N SER A 587 -5.29 14.45 -32.37
CA SER A 587 -5.87 15.19 -33.51
C SER A 587 -6.46 16.56 -33.15
N ALA A 588 -6.74 16.83 -31.87
CA ALA A 588 -7.37 18.08 -31.46
C ALA A 588 -6.35 19.20 -31.17
N CYS A 589 -5.06 18.92 -30.95
CA CYS A 589 -4.04 19.96 -30.82
C CYS A 589 -3.94 20.88 -32.05
N VAL A 590 -4.03 20.32 -33.27
CA VAL A 590 -4.02 21.12 -34.52
C VAL A 590 -5.32 21.92 -34.69
N SER A 591 -6.46 21.35 -34.26
CA SER A 591 -7.75 22.04 -34.30
C SER A 591 -7.90 23.13 -33.24
N ILE A 592 -7.30 22.97 -32.06
CA ILE A 592 -7.31 23.97 -30.98
C ILE A 592 -6.46 25.19 -31.37
N ILE A 593 -5.30 24.97 -32.02
CA ILE A 593 -4.47 26.06 -32.57
C ILE A 593 -5.25 26.87 -33.62
N ASN A 594 -5.95 26.18 -34.54
CA ASN A 594 -6.77 26.85 -35.56
C ASN A 594 -8.02 27.54 -34.98
N ASN A 595 -8.63 27.00 -33.92
CA ASN A 595 -9.86 27.55 -33.31
C ASN A 595 -9.59 28.63 -32.23
N MET A 596 -8.39 28.70 -31.66
CA MET A 596 -8.02 29.72 -30.67
C MET A 596 -7.69 31.08 -31.28
N GLY A 597 -7.23 31.13 -32.53
CA GLY A 597 -7.07 32.39 -33.27
C GLY A 597 -8.38 33.14 -33.48
N THR A 598 -9.52 32.44 -33.45
CA THR A 598 -10.86 33.00 -33.66
C THR A 598 -11.69 33.13 -32.38
N SER A 599 -11.38 32.38 -31.31
CA SER A 599 -12.21 32.30 -30.09
C SER A 599 -11.71 33.10 -28.88
N THR A 600 -10.56 33.79 -28.99
CA THR A 600 -9.96 34.57 -27.89
C THR A 600 -10.73 35.84 -27.53
N LYS A 601 -11.63 36.33 -28.40
CA LYS A 601 -12.55 37.43 -28.05
C LYS A 601 -13.66 36.95 -27.11
N THR A 602 -14.34 35.85 -27.40
CA THR A 602 -15.59 35.46 -26.73
C THR A 602 -15.37 34.90 -25.32
N ALA A 603 -14.28 34.17 -25.07
CA ALA A 603 -14.05 33.50 -23.79
C ALA A 603 -13.39 34.38 -22.71
N LEU A 604 -12.69 35.44 -23.10
CA LEU A 604 -11.97 36.34 -22.16
C LEU A 604 -12.65 37.70 -22.00
N VAL A 605 -13.26 38.22 -23.06
CA VAL A 605 -13.83 39.56 -23.03
C VAL A 605 -15.23 39.54 -22.43
N ASP A 606 -16.07 38.55 -22.79
CA ASP A 606 -17.48 38.54 -22.36
C ASP A 606 -17.65 38.32 -20.85
N PRO A 607 -16.95 37.38 -20.17
CA PRO A 607 -17.05 37.24 -18.71
C PRO A 607 -16.48 38.44 -17.94
N PHE A 608 -15.44 39.08 -18.49
CA PHE A 608 -14.79 40.24 -17.88
C PHE A 608 -15.63 41.52 -18.07
N ILE A 609 -16.33 41.64 -19.20
CA ILE A 609 -17.34 42.68 -19.46
C ILE A 609 -18.58 42.47 -18.58
N GLU A 610 -19.02 41.23 -18.37
CA GLU A 610 -20.16 40.92 -17.50
C GLU A 610 -19.83 41.14 -16.02
N LEU A 611 -18.60 40.85 -15.58
CA LEU A 611 -18.10 41.23 -14.24
C LEU A 611 -18.07 42.76 -14.09
N LYS A 612 -17.58 43.49 -15.09
CA LYS A 612 -17.55 44.97 -15.08
C LYS A 612 -18.94 45.59 -15.12
N ARG A 613 -19.90 44.94 -15.79
CA ARG A 613 -21.34 45.33 -15.77
C ARG A 613 -21.98 45.06 -14.41
N SER A 614 -21.59 44.00 -13.71
CA SER A 614 -22.07 43.73 -12.35
C SER A 614 -21.54 44.73 -11.31
N ASP A 615 -20.36 45.32 -11.54
CA ASP A 615 -19.83 46.41 -10.71
C ASP A 615 -20.59 47.74 -10.89
N SER A 616 -21.29 47.94 -12.02
CA SER A 616 -22.09 49.16 -12.27
C SER A 616 -23.48 49.18 -11.61
N GLU A 617 -23.93 48.08 -10.99
CA GLU A 617 -25.23 48.00 -10.29
C GLU A 617 -25.12 47.89 -8.75
N GLY A 618 -23.94 48.12 -8.17
CA GLY A 618 -23.82 48.39 -6.72
C GLY A 618 -24.20 47.24 -5.78
N ALA A 619 -23.78 46.00 -6.08
CA ALA A 619 -23.88 44.88 -5.14
C ALA A 619 -22.49 44.29 -4.83
N PRO A 620 -22.11 44.06 -3.56
CA PRO A 620 -20.77 43.57 -3.21
C PRO A 620 -20.57 42.11 -3.65
N GLY A 621 -19.41 41.83 -4.28
CA GLY A 621 -19.02 40.57 -4.93
C GLY A 621 -18.98 39.29 -4.05
N ILE A 622 -19.42 39.35 -2.79
CA ILE A 622 -19.58 38.20 -1.90
C ILE A 622 -20.94 37.49 -2.15
N VAL A 623 -21.91 38.15 -2.78
CA VAL A 623 -23.28 37.62 -2.95
C VAL A 623 -23.44 36.69 -4.16
N SER A 624 -22.53 36.70 -5.16
CA SER A 624 -22.69 35.85 -6.36
C SER A 624 -22.37 34.37 -6.09
N ALA A 625 -21.37 34.07 -5.25
CA ALA A 625 -21.07 32.71 -4.80
C ALA A 625 -22.18 32.15 -3.89
N GLY A 626 -22.78 32.99 -3.04
CA GLY A 626 -23.92 32.64 -2.20
C GLY A 626 -25.21 32.39 -3.01
N ARG A 627 -25.45 33.15 -4.08
CA ARG A 627 -26.60 32.92 -4.96
C ARG A 627 -26.48 31.63 -5.76
N MET A 628 -25.31 31.29 -6.30
CA MET A 628 -25.08 29.98 -6.94
C MET A 628 -25.23 28.79 -5.97
N ALA A 629 -24.86 28.99 -4.70
CA ALA A 629 -25.07 27.98 -3.65
C ALA A 629 -26.56 27.80 -3.29
N SER A 630 -27.39 28.86 -3.40
CA SER A 630 -28.80 28.85 -3.02
C SER A 630 -29.77 28.29 -4.09
N THR A 631 -29.47 28.42 -5.38
CA THR A 631 -30.30 27.87 -6.48
C THR A 631 -30.05 26.40 -6.80
N SER A 632 -29.11 25.76 -6.10
CA SER A 632 -28.77 24.34 -6.25
C SER A 632 -29.72 23.43 -5.46
N ALA A 633 -31.01 23.43 -5.80
CA ALA A 633 -31.99 22.50 -5.24
C ALA A 633 -31.82 21.08 -5.86
N LYS A 634 -31.21 20.19 -5.08
CA LYS A 634 -31.24 18.71 -5.02
C LYS A 634 -31.13 17.80 -6.27
N GLY A 635 -31.22 18.27 -7.52
CA GLY A 635 -31.12 17.38 -8.71
C GLY A 635 -30.28 17.92 -9.87
N PHE A 636 -30.48 19.18 -10.25
CA PHE A 636 -29.89 19.78 -11.45
C PHE A 636 -28.45 20.32 -11.25
N GLY A 637 -28.10 20.78 -10.05
CA GLY A 637 -26.78 21.35 -9.76
C GLY A 637 -25.62 20.36 -9.92
N LYS A 638 -25.83 19.07 -9.59
CA LYS A 638 -24.81 18.03 -9.80
C LYS A 638 -24.53 17.80 -11.28
N PHE A 639 -25.55 17.86 -12.14
CA PHE A 639 -25.39 17.68 -13.59
C PHE A 639 -24.59 18.84 -14.20
N PHE A 640 -24.95 20.08 -13.89
CA PHE A 640 -24.25 21.27 -14.40
C PHE A 640 -22.82 21.37 -13.89
N VAL A 641 -22.57 21.11 -12.60
CA VAL A 641 -21.21 21.06 -12.04
C VAL A 641 -20.40 19.91 -12.64
N SER A 642 -21.00 18.75 -12.90
CA SER A 642 -20.29 17.62 -13.52
C SER A 642 -20.01 17.86 -15.01
N PHE A 643 -20.94 18.48 -15.73
CA PHE A 643 -20.76 18.89 -17.13
C PHE A 643 -19.71 19.99 -17.26
N TYR A 644 -19.80 21.05 -16.44
CA TYR A 644 -18.80 22.12 -16.37
C TYR A 644 -17.43 21.58 -15.96
N LYS A 645 -17.36 20.75 -14.90
CA LYS A 645 -16.11 20.10 -14.49
C LYS A 645 -15.55 19.23 -15.60
N GLY A 646 -16.35 18.40 -16.27
CA GLY A 646 -15.87 17.49 -17.32
C GLY A 646 -15.38 18.21 -18.59
N VAL A 647 -16.19 19.14 -19.12
CA VAL A 647 -15.97 19.74 -20.44
C VAL A 647 -15.13 21.03 -20.38
N ILE A 648 -15.35 21.87 -19.36
CA ILE A 648 -14.73 23.20 -19.27
C ILE A 648 -13.48 23.20 -18.40
N VAL A 649 -13.36 22.28 -17.43
CA VAL A 649 -12.21 22.23 -16.51
C VAL A 649 -11.33 21.02 -16.78
N ASP A 650 -11.84 19.80 -16.71
CA ASP A 650 -11.07 18.56 -16.74
C ASP A 650 -10.41 18.32 -18.10
N MET A 651 -11.09 18.58 -19.21
CA MET A 651 -10.51 18.41 -20.55
C MET A 651 -9.42 19.46 -20.86
N PRO A 652 -9.65 20.77 -20.65
CA PRO A 652 -8.59 21.78 -20.74
C PRO A 652 -7.44 21.59 -19.73
N LEU A 653 -7.73 21.17 -18.50
CA LEU A 653 -6.71 20.86 -17.48
C LEU A 653 -5.87 19.64 -17.88
N ALA A 654 -6.50 18.59 -18.44
CA ALA A 654 -5.76 17.46 -19.00
C ALA A 654 -4.83 17.88 -20.13
N THR A 655 -5.33 18.72 -21.03
CA THR A 655 -4.56 19.23 -22.16
C THR A 655 -3.39 20.07 -21.66
N THR A 656 -3.65 20.97 -20.70
CA THR A 656 -2.63 21.84 -20.08
C THR A 656 -1.52 21.03 -19.40
N GLU A 657 -1.89 20.08 -18.55
CA GLU A 657 -0.93 19.25 -17.79
C GLU A 657 -0.20 18.25 -18.69
N GLY A 658 -0.87 17.66 -19.68
CA GLY A 658 -0.25 16.78 -20.68
C GLY A 658 0.81 17.51 -21.50
N LEU A 659 0.50 18.72 -21.96
CA LEU A 659 1.45 19.57 -22.68
C LEU A 659 2.58 20.07 -21.76
N ARG A 660 2.28 20.41 -20.51
CA ARG A 660 3.28 20.84 -19.52
C ARG A 660 4.31 19.75 -19.22
N ASN A 661 3.85 18.50 -19.15
CA ASN A 661 4.70 17.35 -18.81
C ASN A 661 5.36 16.69 -20.02
N MET A 662 4.95 17.04 -21.25
CA MET A 662 5.53 16.53 -22.50
C MET A 662 7.07 16.62 -22.57
N PRO A 663 7.73 17.67 -22.05
CA PRO A 663 9.20 17.76 -22.05
C PRO A 663 9.94 16.61 -21.35
N LYS A 664 9.29 15.93 -20.40
CA LYS A 664 9.87 14.76 -19.74
C LYS A 664 10.12 13.59 -20.69
N LEU A 665 9.31 13.46 -21.75
CA LEU A 665 9.43 12.39 -22.74
C LEU A 665 10.75 12.45 -23.53
N TYR A 666 11.46 13.58 -23.48
CA TYR A 666 12.76 13.76 -24.11
C TYR A 666 13.83 14.26 -23.13
N GLY A 667 13.63 14.01 -21.82
CA GLY A 667 14.64 14.17 -20.78
C GLY A 667 14.80 15.58 -20.21
N GLU A 668 13.80 16.46 -20.34
CA GLU A 668 13.81 17.77 -19.68
C GLU A 668 13.15 17.72 -18.30
N GLU A 669 13.65 18.54 -17.37
CA GLU A 669 12.98 18.80 -16.10
C GLU A 669 11.85 19.83 -16.28
N VAL A 670 10.69 19.53 -15.70
CA VAL A 670 9.51 20.41 -15.77
C VAL A 670 9.43 21.25 -14.50
N LYS A 671 9.37 22.58 -14.67
CA LYS A 671 9.26 23.54 -13.56
C LYS A 671 7.96 23.32 -12.75
N ASN A 672 8.08 23.41 -11.42
CA ASN A 672 6.95 23.36 -10.51
C ASN A 672 6.36 24.78 -10.31
N HIS A 673 5.08 24.95 -10.61
CA HIS A 673 4.37 26.23 -10.49
C HIS A 673 3.53 26.35 -9.21
N GLY A 674 3.57 25.35 -8.32
CA GLY A 674 2.72 25.24 -7.15
C GLY A 674 1.42 24.49 -7.45
N GLU A 675 0.60 24.30 -6.42
CA GLU A 675 -0.62 23.50 -6.48
C GLU A 675 -1.87 24.37 -6.44
N VAL A 676 -2.89 23.95 -7.20
CA VAL A 676 -4.22 24.55 -7.13
C VAL A 676 -4.99 23.91 -5.97
N THR A 677 -5.16 24.66 -4.88
CA THR A 677 -5.89 24.27 -3.66
C THR A 677 -7.23 25.01 -3.51
N GLY A 678 -7.41 26.11 -4.25
CA GLY A 678 -8.61 26.94 -4.29
C GLY A 678 -8.48 28.07 -5.32
N VAL A 679 -9.44 28.99 -5.37
CA VAL A 679 -9.51 30.04 -6.41
C VAL A 679 -8.21 30.83 -6.52
N VAL A 680 -7.71 31.38 -5.40
CA VAL A 680 -6.51 32.22 -5.37
C VAL A 680 -5.29 31.48 -5.90
N SER A 681 -5.05 30.27 -5.40
CA SER A 681 -3.94 29.44 -5.89
C SER A 681 -4.10 29.03 -7.37
N GLY A 682 -5.33 28.87 -7.86
CA GLY A 682 -5.62 28.59 -9.27
C GLY A 682 -5.11 29.70 -10.19
N PHE A 683 -5.39 30.96 -9.83
CA PHE A 683 -4.86 32.13 -10.54
C PHE A 683 -3.34 32.27 -10.41
N GLN A 684 -2.77 31.98 -9.24
CA GLN A 684 -1.30 32.03 -9.04
C GLN A 684 -0.56 31.00 -9.90
N VAL A 685 -1.04 29.76 -9.95
CA VAL A 685 -0.47 28.69 -10.78
C VAL A 685 -0.62 29.05 -12.27
N ALA A 686 -1.77 29.59 -12.67
CA ALA A 686 -2.00 30.07 -14.03
C ALA A 686 -0.96 31.12 -14.46
N GLY A 687 -0.76 32.15 -13.65
CA GLY A 687 0.20 33.22 -13.95
C GLY A 687 1.64 32.70 -14.06
N LYS A 688 2.07 31.84 -13.13
CA LYS A 688 3.40 31.20 -13.18
C LYS A 688 3.56 30.31 -14.42
N ASN A 689 2.55 29.49 -14.74
CA ASN A 689 2.58 28.62 -15.91
C ASN A 689 2.64 29.42 -17.21
N PHE A 690 1.89 30.52 -17.28
CA PHE A 690 1.90 31.40 -18.44
C PHE A 690 3.27 32.07 -18.63
N ALA A 691 3.79 32.71 -17.58
CA ALA A 691 5.06 33.43 -17.65
C ALA A 691 6.22 32.50 -18.04
N HIS A 692 6.36 31.36 -17.36
CA HIS A 692 7.43 30.41 -17.67
C HIS A 692 7.21 29.69 -19.00
N GLY A 693 5.99 29.23 -19.29
CA GLY A 693 5.70 28.48 -20.51
C GLY A 693 5.89 29.32 -21.78
N MET A 694 5.61 30.62 -21.73
CA MET A 694 5.89 31.55 -22.84
C MET A 694 7.39 31.83 -23.00
N VAL A 695 8.09 32.12 -21.90
CA VAL A 695 9.53 32.42 -21.94
C VAL A 695 10.34 31.19 -22.37
N ASP A 696 10.13 30.05 -21.71
CA ASP A 696 10.85 28.81 -22.02
C ASP A 696 10.49 28.33 -23.43
N GLY A 697 9.19 28.31 -23.77
CA GLY A 697 8.75 27.88 -25.10
C GLY A 697 9.38 28.69 -26.24
N LEU A 698 9.48 30.02 -26.13
CA LEU A 698 10.08 30.87 -27.16
C LEU A 698 11.61 30.76 -27.22
N THR A 699 12.26 30.38 -26.12
CA THR A 699 13.73 30.30 -26.04
C THR A 699 14.28 28.91 -26.33
N ASP A 700 13.49 27.85 -26.12
CA ASP A 700 13.88 26.45 -26.29
C ASP A 700 14.41 26.09 -27.69
N PRO A 701 13.84 26.56 -28.82
CA PRO A 701 14.40 26.31 -30.16
C PRO A 701 15.84 26.77 -30.32
N PHE A 702 16.27 27.78 -29.57
CA PHE A 702 17.64 28.28 -29.60
C PHE A 702 18.49 27.63 -28.51
N LYS A 703 17.96 27.57 -27.28
CA LYS A 703 18.65 27.06 -26.10
C LYS A 703 19.00 25.57 -26.24
N GLN A 704 18.03 24.71 -26.58
CA GLN A 704 18.25 23.27 -26.71
C GLN A 704 19.19 22.93 -27.88
N THR A 705 19.04 23.66 -28.99
CA THR A 705 19.89 23.53 -30.19
C THR A 705 21.35 23.84 -29.87
N TYR A 706 21.60 24.91 -29.11
CA TYR A 706 22.95 25.28 -28.68
C TYR A 706 23.51 24.29 -27.64
N GLU A 707 22.75 23.94 -26.61
CA GLU A 707 23.21 23.07 -25.52
C GLU A 707 23.53 21.65 -26.00
N GLN A 708 22.70 21.07 -26.87
CA GLN A 708 22.97 19.74 -27.42
C GLN A 708 23.98 19.77 -28.57
N GLY A 709 24.00 20.82 -29.38
CA GLY A 709 25.07 21.03 -30.37
C GLY A 709 26.45 21.05 -29.73
N LYS A 710 26.58 21.69 -28.56
CA LYS A 710 27.83 21.70 -27.77
C LYS A 710 28.21 20.32 -27.20
N LYS A 711 27.23 19.46 -26.89
CA LYS A 711 27.45 18.14 -26.28
C LYS A 711 27.71 17.03 -27.30
N GLU A 712 26.98 17.03 -28.41
CA GLU A 712 26.92 15.90 -29.37
C GLU A 712 27.28 16.33 -30.81
N GLY A 713 27.77 17.55 -31.02
CA GLY A 713 28.15 18.04 -32.35
C GLY A 713 26.97 18.17 -33.32
N ALA A 714 27.16 17.82 -34.60
CA ALA A 714 26.14 18.00 -35.64
C ALA A 714 24.83 17.24 -35.36
N SER A 715 24.90 16.01 -34.85
CA SER A 715 23.70 15.25 -34.42
C SER A 715 23.02 15.90 -33.21
N GLY A 716 23.81 16.52 -32.33
CA GLY A 716 23.33 17.31 -31.20
C GLY A 716 22.52 18.54 -31.60
N TYR A 717 22.94 19.26 -32.64
CA TYR A 717 22.20 20.41 -33.17
C TYR A 717 20.83 20.00 -33.71
N ALA A 718 20.74 18.91 -34.49
CA ALA A 718 19.46 18.42 -35.03
C ALA A 718 18.53 17.92 -33.91
N LYS A 719 19.07 17.16 -32.95
CA LYS A 719 18.32 16.65 -31.77
C LYS A 719 17.86 17.80 -30.86
N GLY A 720 18.72 18.79 -30.64
CA GLY A 720 18.42 20.00 -29.87
C GLY A 720 17.33 20.85 -30.52
N PHE A 721 17.38 21.04 -31.84
CA PHE A 721 16.34 21.74 -32.58
C PHE A 721 14.99 21.01 -32.54
N GLY A 722 15.00 19.69 -32.73
CA GLY A 722 13.79 18.87 -32.60
C GLY A 722 13.14 18.98 -31.21
N LYS A 723 13.94 18.88 -30.14
CA LYS A 723 13.44 19.09 -28.76
C LYS A 723 12.95 20.51 -28.54
N GLY A 724 13.70 21.51 -29.02
CA GLY A 724 13.36 22.92 -28.86
C GLY A 724 12.04 23.30 -29.54
N MET A 725 11.79 22.79 -30.75
CA MET A 725 10.51 22.99 -31.45
C MET A 725 9.35 22.25 -30.77
N ALA A 726 9.59 21.05 -30.23
CA ALA A 726 8.60 20.35 -29.42
C ALA A 726 8.28 21.11 -28.11
N GLY A 727 9.29 21.70 -27.47
CA GLY A 727 9.17 22.58 -26.31
C GLY A 727 8.35 23.84 -26.60
N LEU A 728 8.64 24.52 -27.73
CA LEU A 728 7.88 25.69 -28.19
C LEU A 728 6.38 25.39 -28.29
N VAL A 729 6.01 24.31 -29.01
CA VAL A 729 4.60 23.96 -29.22
C VAL A 729 3.93 23.58 -27.90
N SER A 730 4.56 22.72 -27.10
CA SER A 730 3.96 22.21 -25.86
C SER A 730 3.88 23.24 -24.74
N LYS A 731 4.97 23.95 -24.45
CA LYS A 731 5.04 24.89 -23.31
C LYS A 731 4.16 26.12 -23.55
N THR A 732 4.11 26.66 -24.77
CA THR A 732 3.22 27.79 -25.09
C THR A 732 1.75 27.39 -25.10
N SER A 733 1.41 26.21 -25.62
CA SER A 733 0.04 25.70 -25.59
C SER A 733 -0.42 25.42 -24.16
N SER A 734 0.44 24.86 -23.31
CA SER A 734 0.17 24.71 -21.88
C SER A 734 -0.04 26.06 -21.18
N ALA A 735 0.82 27.06 -21.46
CA ALA A 735 0.69 28.41 -20.92
C ALA A 735 -0.68 29.02 -21.24
N LEU A 736 -1.14 28.91 -22.48
CA LEU A 736 -2.41 29.49 -22.93
C LEU A 736 -3.62 28.77 -22.36
N VAL A 737 -3.67 27.44 -22.44
CA VAL A 737 -4.81 26.66 -21.92
C VAL A 737 -4.88 26.73 -20.38
N GLY A 738 -3.71 26.80 -19.72
CA GLY A 738 -3.60 26.91 -18.26
C GLY A 738 -4.22 28.18 -17.66
N MET A 739 -4.32 29.27 -18.43
CA MET A 739 -4.96 30.51 -17.99
C MET A 739 -6.46 30.35 -17.69
N VAL A 740 -7.12 29.37 -18.30
CA VAL A 740 -8.53 29.03 -18.04
C VAL A 740 -8.63 27.80 -17.14
N ALA A 741 -7.79 26.79 -17.37
CA ALA A 741 -7.86 25.51 -16.69
C ALA A 741 -7.56 25.60 -15.19
N TYR A 742 -6.47 26.28 -14.79
CA TYR A 742 -6.08 26.35 -13.37
C TYR A 742 -7.02 27.19 -12.50
N PRO A 743 -7.53 28.36 -12.95
CA PRO A 743 -8.56 29.08 -12.20
C PRO A 743 -9.87 28.31 -12.10
N GLY A 744 -10.30 27.65 -13.19
CA GLY A 744 -11.48 26.78 -13.21
C GLY A 744 -11.39 25.63 -12.21
N ASP A 745 -10.23 24.95 -12.16
CA ASP A 745 -9.94 23.91 -11.15
C ASP A 745 -10.00 24.48 -9.72
N GLY A 746 -9.43 25.66 -9.49
CA GLY A 746 -9.47 26.35 -8.20
C GLY A 746 -10.89 26.70 -7.75
N ILE A 747 -11.76 27.11 -8.67
CA ILE A 747 -13.19 27.36 -8.42
C ILE A 747 -13.92 26.06 -8.08
N CYS A 748 -13.76 25.01 -8.89
CA CYS A 748 -14.38 23.71 -8.63
C CYS A 748 -13.96 23.15 -7.26
N LYS A 749 -12.67 23.23 -6.90
CA LYS A 749 -12.16 22.82 -5.58
C LYS A 749 -12.75 23.64 -4.45
N SER A 750 -12.88 24.96 -4.62
CA SER A 750 -13.46 25.84 -3.59
C SER A 750 -14.95 25.58 -3.37
N ILE A 751 -15.71 25.36 -4.46
CA ILE A 751 -17.13 24.97 -4.39
C ILE A 751 -17.27 23.60 -3.72
N ARG A 752 -16.44 22.62 -4.10
CA ARG A 752 -16.46 21.29 -3.49
C ARG A 752 -16.11 21.36 -2.01
N TYR A 753 -15.10 22.11 -1.62
CA TYR A 753 -14.71 22.33 -0.23
C TYR A 753 -15.82 23.00 0.59
N ALA A 754 -16.61 23.90 -0.02
CA ALA A 754 -17.76 24.53 0.61
C ALA A 754 -18.96 23.59 0.74
N ALA A 755 -19.25 22.78 -0.29
CA ALA A 755 -20.41 21.90 -0.37
C ALA A 755 -20.23 20.56 0.36
N LEU A 756 -19.02 19.99 0.35
CA LEU A 756 -18.68 18.68 0.94
C LEU A 756 -17.97 18.86 2.29
N ARG A 757 -18.79 19.02 3.34
CA ARG A 757 -18.34 19.23 4.73
C ARG A 757 -18.81 18.13 5.69
N ALA A 758 -19.57 17.15 5.22
CA ALA A 758 -20.23 16.17 6.08
C ALA A 758 -19.20 15.30 6.82
N THR A 759 -18.24 14.76 6.08
CA THR A 759 -17.17 13.89 6.60
C THR A 759 -16.29 14.63 7.60
N ARG A 760 -15.85 15.85 7.26
CA ARG A 760 -15.05 16.69 8.18
C ARG A 760 -15.80 17.07 9.45
N LYS A 761 -17.11 17.34 9.36
CA LYS A 761 -17.96 17.56 10.52
C LYS A 761 -18.10 16.31 11.37
N ASP A 762 -18.30 15.14 10.76
CA ASP A 762 -18.39 13.87 11.49
C ASP A 762 -17.09 13.56 12.22
N ILE A 763 -15.92 13.62 11.56
CA ILE A 763 -14.61 13.46 12.20
C ILE A 763 -14.46 14.40 13.39
N ARG A 764 -14.83 15.68 13.22
CA ARG A 764 -14.78 16.68 14.30
C ARG A 764 -15.65 16.26 15.48
N THR A 765 -16.89 15.84 15.22
CA THR A 765 -17.82 15.37 16.25
C THR A 765 -17.26 14.14 16.97
N ARG A 766 -16.72 13.14 16.25
CA ARG A 766 -16.12 11.95 16.86
C ARG A 766 -14.91 12.29 17.74
N LYS A 767 -14.05 13.22 17.30
CA LYS A 767 -12.89 13.69 18.10
C LYS A 767 -13.33 14.36 19.40
N LEU A 768 -14.43 15.13 19.38
CA LEU A 768 -14.99 15.74 20.59
C LEU A 768 -15.57 14.69 21.54
N ILE A 769 -16.37 13.74 21.03
CA ILE A 769 -16.91 12.63 21.82
C ILE A 769 -15.79 11.80 22.47
N GLU A 770 -14.71 11.55 21.72
CA GLU A 770 -13.53 10.86 22.27
C GLU A 770 -12.80 11.72 23.32
N GLY A 771 -12.70 13.03 23.13
CA GLY A 771 -12.18 13.96 24.13
C GLY A 771 -12.94 13.89 25.45
N GLU A 772 -14.28 13.93 25.41
CA GLU A 772 -15.16 13.75 26.57
C GLU A 772 -14.97 12.39 27.26
N TYR A 773 -14.74 11.33 26.49
CA TYR A 773 -14.43 10.01 27.05
C TYR A 773 -13.07 9.99 27.76
N LEU A 774 -12.05 10.59 27.16
CA LEU A 774 -10.70 10.67 27.74
C LEU A 774 -10.68 11.54 29.01
N ALA A 775 -11.42 12.65 29.04
CA ALA A 775 -11.52 13.50 30.22
C ALA A 775 -12.14 12.75 31.41
N ARG A 776 -13.26 12.03 31.19
CA ARG A 776 -13.88 11.16 32.20
C ARG A 776 -12.97 10.04 32.67
N LYS A 777 -12.18 9.45 31.77
CA LYS A 777 -11.26 8.35 32.11
C LYS A 777 -10.02 8.83 32.89
N SER A 778 -9.63 10.09 32.70
CA SER A 778 -8.42 10.68 33.29
C SER A 778 -8.72 11.54 34.53
N GLU A 779 -9.94 11.45 35.06
CA GLU A 779 -10.39 12.22 36.22
C GLU A 779 -9.54 11.84 37.45
N GLY A 780 -8.81 12.81 37.99
CA GLY A 780 -7.87 12.62 39.11
C GLY A 780 -6.41 12.38 38.71
N ASP A 781 -6.13 12.02 37.45
CA ASP A 781 -4.77 11.75 36.96
C ASP A 781 -4.07 12.98 36.33
N VAL A 782 -4.85 14.00 35.94
CA VAL A 782 -4.34 15.20 35.25
C VAL A 782 -4.64 16.47 36.05
N ASP A 783 -3.61 17.29 36.28
CA ASP A 783 -3.75 18.61 36.91
C ASP A 783 -4.36 19.61 35.91
N VAL A 784 -5.69 19.78 36.02
CA VAL A 784 -6.47 20.72 35.20
C VAL A 784 -5.97 22.16 35.32
N ARG A 785 -5.53 22.58 36.52
CA ARG A 785 -5.04 23.94 36.76
C ARG A 785 -3.73 24.17 36.01
N ALA A 786 -2.83 23.19 36.01
CA ALA A 786 -1.59 23.24 35.25
C ALA A 786 -1.86 23.34 33.73
N VAL A 787 -2.86 22.61 33.21
CA VAL A 787 -3.27 22.69 31.79
C VAL A 787 -3.74 24.10 31.43
N ILE A 788 -4.60 24.70 32.25
CA ILE A 788 -5.12 26.06 32.03
C ILE A 788 -3.97 27.08 32.05
N GLN A 789 -3.11 27.03 33.08
CA GLN A 789 -1.96 27.94 33.20
C GLN A 789 -0.95 27.79 32.05
N ALA A 790 -0.73 26.58 31.56
CA ALA A 790 0.11 26.36 30.39
C ALA A 790 -0.51 26.96 29.12
N PHE A 791 -1.82 26.81 28.92
CA PHE A 791 -2.53 27.42 27.81
C PHE A 791 -2.49 28.96 27.84
N GLU A 792 -2.72 29.55 29.01
CA GLU A 792 -2.66 31.01 29.22
C GLU A 792 -1.26 31.57 28.90
N ARG A 793 -0.20 30.91 29.38
CA ARG A 793 1.19 31.30 29.05
C ARG A 793 1.48 31.26 27.55
N LEU A 794 1.01 30.22 26.86
CA LEU A 794 1.19 30.09 25.41
C LEU A 794 0.39 31.14 24.62
N THR A 795 -0.78 31.57 25.12
CA THR A 795 -1.59 32.60 24.45
C THR A 795 -1.11 34.02 24.72
N MET A 796 -0.49 34.29 25.87
CA MET A 796 0.13 35.58 26.21
C MET A 796 1.52 35.81 25.59
N GLY A 797 2.11 34.79 24.97
CA GLY A 797 3.40 34.91 24.27
C GLY A 797 4.64 34.83 25.17
N GLU A 798 4.49 34.57 26.46
CA GLU A 798 5.58 34.50 27.46
C GLU A 798 6.43 33.21 27.39
N GLY A 799 6.40 32.47 26.28
CA GLY A 799 7.07 31.18 26.13
C GLY A 799 7.99 31.05 24.91
N ARG A 800 8.33 32.16 24.23
CA ARG A 800 9.25 32.15 23.08
C ARG A 800 10.73 32.40 23.42
N GLU A 801 11.02 32.77 24.66
CA GLU A 801 12.40 32.90 25.15
C GLU A 801 12.67 31.76 26.13
N THR A 802 13.75 31.01 25.89
CA THR A 802 14.19 29.76 26.57
C THR A 802 13.72 28.45 25.91
N ALA A 803 14.23 28.19 24.71
CA ALA A 803 14.63 26.86 24.27
C ALA A 803 16.05 26.95 23.71
#